data_AF-A0A8H7C1E0-F1
#
_entry.id   AF-A0A8H7C1E0-F1
#
_cell.length_a   1.000
_cell.length_b   1.000
_cell.length_c   1.000
_cell.angle_alpha   90.00
_cell.angle_beta   90.00
_cell.angle_gamma   90.00
#
_symmetry.space_group_name_H-M   'P 1'
#
loop_
_entity.id
_entity.type
_entity.pdbx_description
1 polymer ?
#
loop_
_entity_poly.entity_id
_entity_poly.type
_entity_poly.pdbx_seq_one_letter_code
_entity_poly.pdbx_strand_id
1 'polypeptide(L)'
;MSNAPPSPPPQDSSELPMDPDRYIESAQEIFREASVHQVILPETRLFGCCNEYRNEEDSAIRELINYINAEVEKADKMKAKRWTKVARSVKQAWETDYVGETDKLLREAVFSMYRGSRSKPYGNFCAIIQGSGTGKSRVVDKLAESVFTIPIILRPLSDTEGFPLGDSTAPGTALVDFFCQAKYFESERVGNFIEQISQKIKPPAGGEPMILFYFDEAQYLTAFTVTEDGIEPRRTAYQCLCKAFTYVLNVPVFALFLLTYSRLSEFSPSARNFWSSRLLSLTSKENDDNLNAPFVELPFDVWKVPTIVTEGSHSGDEICSLRFMARFGRPMFWATLETMRKDEISMIELAMSKLELRLEIPARLKTSNYQFKELIPLLAARVDFTFESNRDEAVALEGLLVASSMRTVYSIPQHRQYLRGGYPSEPFLAEAAARATLAYFNRALLPKDRSAIPSIITKYKDVIPEAVSAWFDQGLIDKGTRGELVARMLCTLAHDISILNKVTPAEEFRDVSFSQMVPVLDFFHTLIAEEHVDKIYQAQPANTTGKPLKEVFANAYVHFTQFVKAGDNSVMTDEAAYLFFTRGTAIQGYGTMRGVDLIIPIWIRGDGNPDRWSMTAIFIQVKNRKAKETIQIDVQKDYKFFTGDHKRPYITIAMRLGLTDKTTNELPVVEVSPPRSEGRKVNQKMKLHPRYEIFINGCSNEAYGVISGARNTYSSLLTDKDILSEHPRAGGFLAAVKRMKPFWRIKSYGWATMKKKGRLENQFIETGQSEEEKDSLVESDGEQEGDNDQLSTDLNRLRISSGDQ
;
A
#
# COMPACT_ATOMS: atom_id res chain seq x y z
N MET A 1 -30.77 46.86 6.98
CA MET A 1 -30.48 47.48 5.67
C MET A 1 -29.38 46.67 5.02
N SER A 2 -29.75 45.96 3.97
CA SER A 2 -28.96 44.99 3.21
C SER A 2 -27.94 45.68 2.31
N ASN A 3 -26.68 45.21 2.33
CA ASN A 3 -25.73 45.41 1.24
C ASN A 3 -24.93 44.12 1.09
N ALA A 4 -25.51 43.15 0.37
CA ALA A 4 -24.78 42.03 -0.19
C ALA A 4 -24.12 42.51 -1.51
N PRO A 5 -22.89 42.06 -1.84
CA PRO A 5 -22.30 42.32 -3.15
C PRO A 5 -23.12 41.63 -4.25
N PRO A 6 -23.16 42.17 -5.47
CA PRO A 6 -23.93 41.57 -6.56
C PRO A 6 -23.33 40.22 -6.94
N SER A 7 -24.21 39.22 -7.05
CA SER A 7 -23.91 37.90 -7.60
C SER A 7 -23.24 38.05 -8.97
N PRO A 8 -22.21 37.25 -9.30
CA PRO A 8 -21.72 37.17 -10.66
C PRO A 8 -22.86 36.66 -11.57
N PRO A 9 -22.92 37.13 -12.84
CA PRO A 9 -23.96 36.70 -13.76
C PRO A 9 -23.87 35.18 -13.97
N PRO A 10 -24.99 34.48 -14.18
CA PRO A 10 -24.95 33.07 -14.53
C PRO A 10 -24.13 32.95 -15.82
N GLN A 11 -22.99 32.28 -15.74
CA GLN A 11 -22.37 31.75 -16.94
C GLN A 11 -23.33 30.69 -17.46
N ASP A 12 -24.02 31.03 -18.56
CA ASP A 12 -24.73 30.08 -19.40
C ASP A 12 -23.69 29.14 -20.01
N SER A 13 -23.23 28.16 -19.22
CA SER A 13 -22.60 26.94 -19.71
C SER A 13 -23.68 25.87 -19.78
N SER A 14 -24.65 26.07 -20.68
CA SER A 14 -25.57 25.02 -21.11
C SER A 14 -24.89 24.05 -22.09
N GLU A 15 -23.63 23.69 -21.82
CA GLU A 15 -23.06 22.47 -22.38
C GLU A 15 -23.36 21.37 -21.37
N LEU A 16 -24.33 20.52 -21.73
CA LEU A 16 -24.58 19.26 -21.05
C LEU A 16 -23.25 18.50 -20.87
N PRO A 17 -23.05 17.78 -19.75
CA PRO A 17 -21.89 16.91 -19.58
C PRO A 17 -21.79 15.97 -20.79
N MET A 18 -20.65 16.02 -21.48
CA MET A 18 -20.48 15.34 -22.76
C MET A 18 -20.59 13.82 -22.59
N ASP A 19 -21.49 13.23 -23.36
CA ASP A 19 -21.67 11.80 -23.52
C ASP A 19 -20.36 11.16 -24.05
N PRO A 20 -19.86 10.04 -23.48
CA PRO A 20 -18.85 9.20 -24.14
C PRO A 20 -19.18 8.89 -25.60
N ASP A 21 -20.46 8.89 -25.95
CA ASP A 21 -20.94 8.73 -27.32
C ASP A 21 -20.55 9.90 -28.24
N ARG A 22 -20.21 11.08 -27.73
CA ARG A 22 -19.73 12.21 -28.56
C ARG A 22 -18.35 11.96 -29.16
N TYR A 23 -17.49 11.16 -28.51
CA TYR A 23 -16.17 10.78 -29.05
C TYR A 23 -16.29 9.73 -30.14
N ILE A 24 -17.19 8.77 -29.91
CA ILE A 24 -17.54 7.74 -30.86
C ILE A 24 -18.28 8.36 -32.04
N GLU A 25 -19.23 9.27 -31.83
CA GLU A 25 -19.95 10.05 -32.84
C GLU A 25 -19.01 10.99 -33.60
N SER A 26 -18.05 11.67 -32.94
CA SER A 26 -17.04 12.48 -33.63
C SER A 26 -16.10 11.62 -34.46
N ALA A 27 -15.68 10.46 -33.95
CA ALA A 27 -14.95 9.48 -34.74
C ALA A 27 -15.82 8.99 -35.91
N GLN A 28 -17.10 8.69 -35.70
CA GLN A 28 -18.06 8.30 -36.73
C GLN A 28 -18.35 9.39 -37.74
N GLU A 29 -18.36 10.67 -37.37
CA GLU A 29 -18.56 11.80 -38.28
C GLU A 29 -17.32 11.97 -39.14
N ILE A 30 -16.12 11.90 -38.54
CA ILE A 30 -14.83 11.83 -39.24
C ILE A 30 -14.79 10.62 -40.19
N PHE A 31 -15.27 9.43 -39.77
CA PHE A 31 -15.32 8.21 -40.59
C PHE A 31 -16.48 8.21 -41.61
N ARG A 32 -17.63 8.84 -41.33
CA ARG A 32 -18.75 9.03 -42.28
C ARG A 32 -18.35 10.03 -43.34
N GLU A 33 -17.76 11.16 -42.99
CA GLU A 33 -17.22 12.10 -43.96
C GLU A 33 -16.11 11.45 -44.80
N ALA A 34 -15.35 10.49 -44.24
CA ALA A 34 -14.36 9.68 -45.00
C ALA A 34 -15.05 8.75 -45.99
N SER A 35 -16.23 8.25 -45.64
CA SER A 35 -17.04 7.33 -46.44
C SER A 35 -17.93 8.06 -47.45
N VAL A 36 -18.29 9.33 -47.20
CA VAL A 36 -19.21 10.16 -48.01
C VAL A 36 -18.46 10.95 -49.08
N HIS A 37 -17.21 11.33 -48.84
CA HIS A 37 -16.32 11.75 -49.92
C HIS A 37 -15.81 10.49 -50.63
N GLN A 38 -16.50 10.07 -51.70
CA GLN A 38 -15.89 9.19 -52.68
C GLN A 38 -14.51 9.75 -53.02
N VAL A 39 -13.48 9.01 -52.64
CA VAL A 39 -12.08 9.24 -52.98
C VAL A 39 -11.98 9.12 -54.51
N ILE A 40 -12.28 10.20 -55.23
CA ILE A 40 -11.84 10.38 -56.62
C ILE A 40 -10.42 10.93 -56.52
N LEU A 41 -9.45 10.01 -56.41
CA LEU A 41 -8.04 10.36 -56.59
C LEU A 41 -7.80 10.63 -58.09
N PRO A 42 -7.06 11.69 -58.46
CA PRO A 42 -6.76 11.99 -59.85
C PRO A 42 -5.93 10.85 -60.47
N GLU A 43 -6.41 10.32 -61.60
CA GLU A 43 -5.71 9.32 -62.42
C GLU A 43 -4.30 9.81 -62.76
N THR A 44 -3.30 9.33 -62.04
CA THR A 44 -1.90 9.44 -62.43
C THR A 44 -1.38 8.05 -62.75
N ARG A 45 -1.26 7.80 -64.05
CA ARG A 45 -0.63 6.64 -64.66
C ARG A 45 0.77 6.46 -64.11
N LEU A 46 1.07 5.33 -63.47
CA LEU A 46 2.40 4.70 -63.42
C LEU A 46 2.24 3.21 -63.06
N PHE A 47 2.62 2.36 -64.03
CA PHE A 47 2.92 0.92 -64.02
C PHE A 47 2.07 -0.06 -63.21
N GLY A 48 1.47 -1.01 -63.95
CA GLY A 48 0.67 -2.10 -63.43
C GLY A 48 1.45 -3.10 -62.59
N CYS A 49 1.00 -3.25 -61.34
CA CYS A 49 0.95 -4.52 -60.64
C CYS A 49 -0.15 -4.41 -59.55
N CYS A 50 -1.01 -5.43 -59.48
CA CYS A 50 -1.87 -5.79 -58.33
C CYS A 50 -3.10 -4.91 -57.98
N ASN A 51 -4.20 -5.10 -58.74
CA ASN A 51 -5.56 -4.66 -58.37
C ASN A 51 -6.23 -5.50 -57.26
N GLU A 52 -5.64 -6.63 -56.83
CA GLU A 52 -6.19 -7.46 -55.74
C GLU A 52 -5.92 -6.86 -54.35
N TYR A 53 -4.79 -6.19 -54.14
CA TYR A 53 -4.40 -5.61 -52.84
C TYR A 53 -5.27 -4.40 -52.44
N ARG A 54 -5.70 -3.57 -53.41
CA ARG A 54 -6.59 -2.42 -53.17
C ARG A 54 -7.98 -2.80 -52.64
N ASN A 55 -8.50 -3.97 -53.02
CA ASN A 55 -9.81 -4.44 -52.54
C ASN A 55 -9.75 -4.99 -51.11
N GLU A 56 -8.59 -5.49 -50.67
CA GLU A 56 -8.40 -6.05 -49.32
C GLU A 56 -8.11 -4.97 -48.26
N GLU A 57 -7.43 -3.87 -48.62
CA GLU A 57 -7.27 -2.67 -47.76
C GLU A 57 -8.62 -1.99 -47.49
N ASP A 58 -9.40 -1.78 -48.54
CA ASP A 58 -10.76 -1.26 -48.47
C ASP A 58 -11.69 -2.14 -47.63
N SER A 59 -11.46 -3.46 -47.60
CA SER A 59 -12.27 -4.41 -46.82
C SER A 59 -12.01 -4.30 -45.32
N ALA A 60 -10.77 -4.14 -44.86
CA ALA A 60 -10.49 -4.02 -43.42
C ALA A 60 -10.77 -2.64 -42.83
N ILE A 61 -10.58 -1.58 -43.62
CA ILE A 61 -11.03 -0.24 -43.24
C ILE A 61 -12.57 -0.24 -43.15
N ARG A 62 -13.26 -0.89 -44.10
CA ARG A 62 -14.70 -1.15 -43.98
C ARG A 62 -15.04 -2.04 -42.79
N GLU A 63 -14.27 -3.08 -42.45
CA GLU A 63 -14.53 -3.90 -41.25
C GLU A 63 -14.33 -3.13 -39.95
N LEU A 64 -13.31 -2.26 -39.84
CA LEU A 64 -13.13 -1.41 -38.66
C LEU A 64 -14.20 -0.32 -38.58
N ILE A 65 -14.57 0.30 -39.71
CA ILE A 65 -15.68 1.27 -39.77
C ILE A 65 -17.02 0.57 -39.49
N ASN A 66 -17.24 -0.64 -40.00
CA ASN A 66 -18.41 -1.47 -39.71
C ASN A 66 -18.40 -1.95 -38.26
N TYR A 67 -17.23 -2.22 -37.69
CA TYR A 67 -17.07 -2.54 -36.27
C TYR A 67 -17.40 -1.33 -35.41
N ILE A 68 -16.81 -0.16 -35.67
CA ILE A 68 -17.12 1.09 -34.97
C ILE A 68 -18.62 1.36 -35.09
N ASN A 69 -19.19 1.35 -36.30
CA ASN A 69 -20.62 1.57 -36.53
C ASN A 69 -21.52 0.51 -35.88
N ALA A 70 -21.14 -0.77 -35.90
CA ALA A 70 -21.89 -1.85 -35.25
C ALA A 70 -21.77 -1.82 -33.73
N GLU A 71 -20.62 -1.39 -33.18
CA GLU A 71 -20.45 -1.15 -31.75
C GLU A 71 -21.32 0.00 -31.31
N VAL A 72 -21.46 1.08 -32.08
CA VAL A 72 -22.40 2.17 -31.75
C VAL A 72 -23.86 1.70 -31.80
N GLU A 73 -24.28 1.03 -32.88
CA GLU A 73 -25.67 0.57 -33.02
C GLU A 73 -26.05 -0.52 -32.00
N LYS A 74 -25.10 -1.40 -31.61
CA LYS A 74 -25.31 -2.40 -30.55
C LYS A 74 -25.16 -1.80 -29.15
N ALA A 75 -24.30 -0.81 -28.98
CA ALA A 75 -24.14 -0.06 -27.75
C ALA A 75 -25.47 0.56 -27.36
N ASP A 76 -26.18 1.25 -28.26
CA ASP A 76 -27.45 1.89 -27.90
C ASP A 76 -28.54 0.90 -27.44
N LYS A 77 -28.58 -0.29 -28.04
CA LYS A 77 -29.58 -1.33 -27.70
C LYS A 77 -29.20 -2.20 -26.49
N MET A 78 -27.91 -2.46 -26.24
CA MET A 78 -27.44 -3.26 -25.09
C MET A 78 -27.06 -2.42 -23.87
N LYS A 79 -26.62 -1.16 -24.03
CA LYS A 79 -26.34 -0.22 -22.93
C LYS A 79 -27.57 0.01 -22.08
N ALA A 80 -28.75 0.26 -22.66
CA ALA A 80 -29.99 0.49 -21.91
C ALA A 80 -30.34 -0.66 -20.93
N LYS A 81 -29.98 -1.90 -21.26
CA LYS A 81 -30.23 -3.10 -20.44
C LYS A 81 -29.11 -3.42 -19.44
N ARG A 82 -27.91 -2.85 -19.64
CA ARG A 82 -26.68 -3.10 -18.85
C ARG A 82 -26.39 -1.97 -17.86
N TRP A 83 -26.81 -0.74 -18.20
CA TRP A 83 -26.79 0.44 -17.33
C TRP A 83 -27.66 0.27 -16.07
N THR A 84 -28.62 -0.66 -16.08
CA THR A 84 -29.44 -1.00 -14.90
C THR A 84 -28.66 -1.76 -13.82
N LYS A 85 -27.48 -2.34 -14.13
CA LYS A 85 -26.68 -3.13 -13.17
C LYS A 85 -25.50 -2.38 -12.54
N VAL A 86 -25.03 -1.27 -13.13
CA VAL A 86 -24.03 -0.40 -12.49
C VAL A 86 -24.75 0.42 -11.42
N ALA A 87 -24.16 0.51 -10.23
CA ALA A 87 -24.72 1.35 -9.18
C ALA A 87 -24.89 2.78 -9.72
N ARG A 88 -26.12 3.32 -9.67
CA ARG A 88 -26.46 4.66 -10.17
C ARG A 88 -25.50 5.74 -9.64
N SER A 89 -25.07 5.58 -8.40
CA SER A 89 -24.11 6.45 -7.73
C SER A 89 -22.73 6.48 -8.39
N VAL A 90 -22.21 5.33 -8.84
CA VAL A 90 -20.91 5.26 -9.55
C VAL A 90 -21.02 5.99 -10.90
N LYS A 91 -22.16 5.86 -11.58
CA LYS A 91 -22.42 6.61 -12.81
C LYS A 91 -22.47 8.12 -12.55
N GLN A 92 -23.22 8.55 -11.54
CA GLN A 92 -23.31 9.97 -11.19
C GLN A 92 -21.97 10.53 -10.70
N ALA A 93 -21.17 9.72 -10.00
CA ALA A 93 -19.81 10.09 -9.61
C ALA A 93 -18.92 10.32 -10.83
N TRP A 94 -19.06 9.51 -11.89
CA TRP A 94 -18.37 9.74 -13.16
C TRP A 94 -18.85 11.01 -13.87
N GLU A 95 -20.12 11.38 -13.72
CA GLU A 95 -20.66 12.64 -14.28
C GLU A 95 -20.27 13.88 -13.45
N THR A 96 -19.66 13.70 -12.27
CA THR A 96 -19.22 14.80 -11.40
C THR A 96 -17.97 15.48 -11.96
N ASP A 97 -17.87 16.80 -11.85
CA ASP A 97 -16.74 17.58 -12.37
C ASP A 97 -15.38 17.01 -11.94
N TYR A 98 -14.44 16.97 -12.90
CA TYR A 98 -13.07 16.55 -12.63
C TYR A 98 -12.37 17.56 -11.71
N VAL A 99 -11.69 17.07 -10.67
CA VAL A 99 -10.96 17.88 -9.69
C VAL A 99 -9.48 17.50 -9.67
N GLY A 100 -8.62 18.50 -9.72
CA GLY A 100 -7.16 18.35 -9.72
C GLY A 100 -6.53 18.71 -11.06
N GLU A 101 -5.23 18.45 -11.19
CA GLU A 101 -4.43 18.78 -12.38
C GLU A 101 -3.61 17.58 -12.89
N THR A 102 -3.93 16.37 -12.45
CA THR A 102 -3.17 15.17 -12.81
C THR A 102 -3.28 14.82 -14.29
N ASP A 103 -4.36 15.22 -14.96
CA ASP A 103 -4.49 15.18 -16.42
C ASP A 103 -3.39 15.98 -17.12
N LYS A 104 -3.03 17.17 -16.58
CA LYS A 104 -1.95 18.00 -17.11
C LYS A 104 -0.59 17.34 -16.92
N LEU A 105 -0.36 16.71 -15.76
CA LEU A 105 0.85 15.93 -15.48
C LEU A 105 0.97 14.72 -16.42
N LEU A 106 -0.11 13.97 -16.62
CA LEU A 106 -0.15 12.84 -17.55
C LEU A 106 0.11 13.33 -18.99
N ARG A 107 -0.47 14.46 -19.40
CA ARG A 107 -0.23 15.07 -20.71
C ARG A 107 1.25 15.38 -20.92
N GLU A 108 1.89 16.02 -19.94
CA GLU A 108 3.33 16.33 -20.01
C GLU A 108 4.17 15.07 -20.13
N ALA A 109 3.87 14.04 -19.34
CA ALA A 109 4.55 12.75 -19.41
C ALA A 109 4.38 12.09 -20.79
N VAL A 110 3.15 11.98 -21.30
CA VAL A 110 2.84 11.41 -22.62
C VAL A 110 3.56 12.15 -23.73
N PHE A 111 3.56 13.49 -23.70
CA PHE A 111 4.18 14.30 -24.74
C PHE A 111 5.71 14.17 -24.71
N SER A 112 6.30 14.15 -23.51
CA SER A 112 7.73 13.91 -23.32
C SER A 112 8.15 12.53 -23.85
N MET A 113 7.41 11.48 -23.48
CA MET A 113 7.64 10.11 -23.94
C MET A 113 7.49 9.99 -25.47
N TYR A 114 6.44 10.59 -26.04
CA TYR A 114 6.21 10.58 -27.48
C TYR A 114 7.35 11.28 -28.25
N ARG A 115 7.84 12.44 -27.78
CA ARG A 115 8.99 13.12 -28.41
C ARG A 115 10.25 12.25 -28.41
N GLY A 116 10.51 11.53 -27.32
CA GLY A 116 11.64 10.59 -27.20
C GLY A 116 11.46 9.28 -27.99
N SER A 117 10.23 8.92 -28.34
CA SER A 117 9.89 7.64 -28.99
C SER A 117 10.43 7.51 -30.41
N ARG A 118 10.58 8.63 -31.14
CA ARG A 118 11.00 8.64 -32.56
C ARG A 118 12.37 8.01 -32.80
N SER A 119 13.19 7.91 -31.75
CA SER A 119 14.52 7.28 -31.79
C SER A 119 14.61 5.96 -31.00
N LYS A 120 13.50 5.47 -30.43
CA LYS A 120 13.50 4.34 -29.49
C LYS A 120 12.40 3.32 -29.84
N PRO A 121 12.75 2.09 -30.25
CA PRO A 121 11.78 1.00 -30.35
C PRO A 121 10.99 0.84 -29.06
N TYR A 122 9.68 0.59 -29.16
CA TYR A 122 8.76 0.48 -28.01
C TYR A 122 8.57 1.76 -27.18
N GLY A 123 9.00 2.92 -27.68
CA GLY A 123 8.87 4.19 -26.97
C GLY A 123 7.51 4.89 -27.11
N ASN A 124 6.59 4.37 -27.92
CA ASN A 124 5.30 5.03 -28.23
C ASN A 124 4.10 4.47 -27.44
N PHE A 125 4.37 3.85 -26.30
CA PHE A 125 3.32 3.46 -25.37
C PHE A 125 3.79 3.49 -23.92
N CYS A 126 2.86 3.54 -22.97
CA CYS A 126 3.14 3.53 -21.55
C CYS A 126 2.05 2.78 -20.78
N ALA A 127 2.42 2.15 -19.66
CA ALA A 127 1.46 1.60 -18.71
C ALA A 127 1.12 2.63 -17.63
N ILE A 128 -0.15 2.67 -17.19
CA ILE A 128 -0.59 3.34 -15.97
C ILE A 128 -0.92 2.25 -14.96
N ILE A 129 -0.14 2.14 -13.88
CA ILE A 129 -0.22 1.01 -12.93
C ILE A 129 -0.62 1.54 -11.56
N GLN A 130 -1.86 1.24 -11.13
CA GLN A 130 -2.33 1.67 -9.83
C GLN A 130 -3.55 0.85 -9.35
N GLY A 131 -3.74 0.75 -8.03
CA GLY A 131 -4.89 0.09 -7.42
C GLY A 131 -6.25 0.68 -7.85
N SER A 132 -7.33 -0.07 -7.65
CA SER A 132 -8.69 0.33 -8.06
C SER A 132 -9.20 1.60 -7.36
N GLY A 133 -10.01 2.42 -8.04
CA GLY A 133 -10.61 3.64 -7.44
C GLY A 133 -9.69 4.86 -7.34
N THR A 134 -8.44 4.78 -7.79
CA THR A 134 -7.48 5.90 -7.81
C THR A 134 -7.69 6.91 -8.94
N GLY A 135 -8.63 6.65 -9.85
CA GLY A 135 -8.98 7.58 -10.92
C GLY A 135 -8.24 7.38 -12.25
N LYS A 136 -7.57 6.24 -12.48
CA LYS A 136 -6.88 5.91 -13.76
C LYS A 136 -7.70 6.31 -15.00
N SER A 137 -8.87 5.70 -15.16
CA SER A 137 -9.74 5.91 -16.32
C SER A 137 -10.26 7.35 -16.38
N ARG A 138 -10.51 7.97 -15.22
CA ARG A 138 -11.02 9.35 -15.12
C ARG A 138 -9.97 10.41 -15.50
N VAL A 139 -8.69 10.17 -15.19
CA VAL A 139 -7.58 11.05 -15.62
C VAL A 139 -7.41 10.99 -17.14
N VAL A 140 -7.51 9.81 -17.74
CA VAL A 140 -7.42 9.65 -19.20
C VAL A 140 -8.64 10.22 -19.93
N ASP A 141 -9.83 10.03 -19.36
CA ASP A 141 -11.08 10.66 -19.83
C ASP A 141 -10.95 12.19 -19.85
N LYS A 142 -10.35 12.79 -18.81
CA LYS A 142 -10.05 14.24 -18.80
C LYS A 142 -9.01 14.64 -19.84
N LEU A 143 -7.96 13.83 -20.04
CA LEU A 143 -6.94 14.06 -21.07
C LEU A 143 -7.54 14.05 -22.49
N ALA A 144 -8.61 13.29 -22.72
CA ALA A 144 -9.30 13.20 -24.01
C ALA A 144 -9.90 14.54 -24.48
N GLU A 145 -10.13 15.50 -23.57
CA GLU A 145 -10.54 16.86 -23.93
C GLU A 145 -9.42 17.65 -24.63
N SER A 146 -8.16 17.24 -24.45
CA SER A 146 -6.98 17.91 -25.02
C SER A 146 -6.34 17.17 -26.20
N VAL A 147 -6.59 15.86 -26.32
CA VAL A 147 -5.98 14.99 -27.35
C VAL A 147 -7.02 14.02 -27.87
N PHE A 148 -7.12 13.88 -29.19
CA PHE A 148 -8.05 12.92 -29.79
C PHE A 148 -7.75 11.50 -29.30
N THR A 149 -8.71 10.90 -28.60
CA THR A 149 -8.51 9.68 -27.83
C THR A 149 -9.51 8.60 -28.25
N ILE A 150 -9.01 7.38 -28.42
CA ILE A 150 -9.80 6.19 -28.73
C ILE A 150 -9.82 5.28 -27.50
N PRO A 151 -10.95 5.21 -26.77
CA PRO A 151 -11.11 4.32 -25.61
C PRO A 151 -11.33 2.87 -26.03
N ILE A 152 -10.69 1.94 -25.33
CA ILE A 152 -10.89 0.49 -25.48
C ILE A 152 -10.98 -0.12 -24.07
N ILE A 153 -12.13 -0.68 -23.69
CA ILE A 153 -12.38 -1.16 -22.34
C ILE A 153 -12.54 -2.67 -22.34
N LEU A 154 -11.51 -3.37 -21.87
CA LEU A 154 -11.40 -4.84 -21.98
C LEU A 154 -12.05 -5.61 -20.82
N ARG A 155 -12.82 -4.92 -19.98
CA ARG A 155 -13.49 -5.52 -18.83
C ARG A 155 -14.49 -6.61 -19.28
N PRO A 156 -14.48 -7.80 -18.67
CA PRO A 156 -15.45 -8.85 -18.96
C PRO A 156 -16.88 -8.36 -18.78
N LEU A 157 -17.78 -8.78 -19.67
CA LEU A 157 -19.20 -8.45 -19.59
C LEU A 157 -19.87 -8.92 -18.29
N SER A 158 -19.28 -9.93 -17.64
CA SER A 158 -19.71 -10.47 -16.34
C SER A 158 -19.34 -9.59 -15.15
N ASP A 159 -18.33 -8.72 -15.28
CA ASP A 159 -17.96 -7.79 -14.21
C ASP A 159 -18.86 -6.55 -14.28
N THR A 160 -19.71 -6.42 -13.26
CA THR A 160 -20.67 -5.33 -13.09
C THR A 160 -20.31 -4.37 -11.97
N GLU A 161 -19.19 -4.60 -11.27
CA GLU A 161 -18.74 -3.77 -10.15
C GLU A 161 -17.75 -2.68 -10.56
N GLY A 162 -17.10 -2.82 -11.72
CA GLY A 162 -16.17 -1.84 -12.27
C GLY A 162 -16.82 -0.84 -13.22
N PHE A 163 -16.28 0.38 -13.25
CA PHE A 163 -16.61 1.41 -14.24
C PHE A 163 -15.33 2.03 -14.82
N PRO A 164 -15.25 2.38 -16.12
CA PRO A 164 -16.29 2.38 -17.18
C PRO A 164 -16.58 0.98 -17.74
N LEU A 165 -17.82 0.63 -18.08
CA LEU A 165 -18.20 -0.72 -18.51
C LEU A 165 -17.42 -1.24 -19.72
N GLY A 166 -17.11 -2.54 -19.76
CA GLY A 166 -16.39 -3.15 -20.88
C GLY A 166 -17.18 -3.21 -22.19
N ASP A 167 -16.49 -3.14 -23.32
CA ASP A 167 -17.08 -3.05 -24.66
C ASP A 167 -17.89 -4.31 -25.03
N SER A 168 -18.92 -4.17 -25.88
CA SER A 168 -19.95 -5.20 -26.13
C SER A 168 -19.46 -6.42 -26.89
N THR A 169 -18.38 -6.31 -27.66
CA THR A 169 -17.66 -7.44 -28.25
C THR A 169 -16.67 -7.99 -27.23
N ALA A 170 -16.85 -9.25 -26.82
CA ALA A 170 -15.98 -9.99 -25.92
C ALA A 170 -14.46 -9.86 -26.26
N PRO A 171 -13.59 -10.31 -25.34
CA PRO A 171 -12.45 -9.57 -24.78
C PRO A 171 -11.50 -8.95 -25.82
N GLY A 172 -11.84 -7.79 -26.39
CA GLY A 172 -10.97 -7.12 -27.35
C GLY A 172 -10.64 -7.95 -28.59
N THR A 173 -11.37 -9.02 -28.91
CA THR A 173 -11.03 -9.91 -30.03
C THR A 173 -11.07 -9.17 -31.34
N ALA A 174 -11.99 -8.22 -31.57
CA ALA A 174 -12.03 -7.46 -32.82
C ALA A 174 -10.81 -6.55 -33.03
N LEU A 175 -10.28 -5.93 -31.96
CA LEU A 175 -9.06 -5.10 -32.01
C LEU A 175 -7.79 -5.95 -32.01
N VAL A 176 -7.79 -7.08 -31.29
CA VAL A 176 -6.75 -8.11 -31.39
C VAL A 176 -6.80 -8.79 -32.76
N ASP A 177 -7.95 -8.91 -33.39
CA ASP A 177 -8.10 -9.43 -34.75
C ASP A 177 -7.56 -8.39 -35.74
N PHE A 178 -7.96 -7.12 -35.58
CA PHE A 178 -7.49 -5.99 -36.37
C PHE A 178 -5.97 -5.76 -36.27
N PHE A 179 -5.40 -5.78 -35.05
CA PHE A 179 -3.98 -5.54 -34.80
C PHE A 179 -3.11 -6.80 -34.78
N CYS A 180 -3.65 -8.00 -34.55
CA CYS A 180 -2.85 -9.20 -34.25
C CYS A 180 -3.14 -10.45 -35.12
N GLN A 181 -4.12 -10.46 -36.03
CA GLN A 181 -4.24 -11.60 -36.97
C GLN A 181 -3.04 -11.65 -37.93
N ALA A 182 -2.31 -12.77 -37.87
CA ALA A 182 -1.02 -12.98 -38.52
C ALA A 182 -1.02 -12.94 -40.06
N LYS A 183 -2.18 -12.93 -40.70
CA LYS A 183 -2.30 -12.79 -42.17
C LYS A 183 -2.19 -11.35 -42.68
N TYR A 184 -2.22 -10.35 -41.80
CA TYR A 184 -2.58 -8.97 -42.19
C TYR A 184 -1.70 -7.85 -41.60
N PHE A 185 -0.53 -8.19 -41.05
CA PHE A 185 0.36 -7.19 -40.46
C PHE A 185 1.29 -6.56 -41.51
N GLU A 186 0.72 -5.75 -42.40
CA GLU A 186 1.48 -4.90 -43.32
C GLU A 186 1.51 -3.47 -42.79
N SER A 187 2.71 -2.88 -42.66
CA SER A 187 2.91 -1.52 -42.17
C SER A 187 2.14 -0.47 -42.98
N GLU A 188 1.78 -0.78 -44.22
CA GLU A 188 0.97 0.06 -45.11
C GLU A 188 -0.48 0.23 -44.62
N ARG A 189 -1.13 -0.82 -44.08
CA ARG A 189 -2.53 -0.75 -43.62
C ARG A 189 -2.72 0.21 -42.44
N VAL A 190 -1.84 0.10 -41.44
CA VAL A 190 -1.86 0.97 -40.26
C VAL A 190 -1.37 2.37 -40.63
N GLY A 191 -0.41 2.48 -41.55
CA GLY A 191 0.01 3.74 -42.16
C GLY A 191 -1.13 4.47 -42.86
N ASN A 192 -1.88 3.78 -43.72
CA ASN A 192 -3.02 4.29 -44.49
C ASN A 192 -4.19 4.69 -43.57
N PHE A 193 -4.54 3.87 -42.58
CA PHE A 193 -5.54 4.20 -41.57
C PHE A 193 -5.18 5.51 -40.84
N ILE A 194 -3.93 5.66 -40.44
CA ILE A 194 -3.51 6.84 -39.69
C ILE A 194 -3.31 8.04 -40.61
N GLU A 195 -2.90 7.86 -41.87
CA GLU A 195 -2.87 8.95 -42.86
C GLU A 195 -4.28 9.51 -43.10
N GLN A 196 -5.29 8.65 -43.25
CA GLN A 196 -6.68 9.08 -43.42
C GLN A 196 -7.23 9.84 -42.20
N ILE A 197 -6.88 9.41 -40.98
CA ILE A 197 -7.24 10.15 -39.77
C ILE A 197 -6.43 11.45 -39.66
N SER A 198 -5.15 11.43 -40.02
CA SER A 198 -4.24 12.58 -39.95
C SER A 198 -4.61 13.70 -40.91
N GLN A 199 -5.24 13.37 -42.04
CA GLN A 199 -5.80 14.35 -42.96
C GLN A 199 -7.04 15.06 -42.41
N LYS A 200 -7.71 14.47 -41.41
CA LYS A 200 -8.97 14.97 -40.83
C LYS A 200 -8.78 15.63 -39.47
N ILE A 201 -7.72 15.29 -38.75
CA ILE A 201 -7.35 15.92 -37.47
C ILE A 201 -6.34 17.03 -37.77
N LYS A 202 -6.59 18.26 -37.29
CA LYS A 202 -5.60 19.35 -37.39
C LYS A 202 -4.30 18.89 -36.69
N PRO A 203 -3.16 18.84 -37.39
CA PRO A 203 -1.93 18.40 -36.76
C PRO A 203 -1.58 19.36 -35.61
N PRO A 204 -1.28 18.84 -34.40
CA PRO A 204 -0.88 19.68 -33.30
C PRO A 204 0.41 20.44 -33.64
N ALA A 205 0.61 21.60 -33.02
CA ALA A 205 1.87 22.34 -33.11
C ALA A 205 3.00 21.38 -32.69
N GLY A 206 3.93 21.08 -33.59
CA GLY A 206 4.74 19.86 -33.55
C GLY A 206 5.31 19.45 -32.19
N GLY A 207 5.30 18.13 -31.92
CA GLY A 207 5.83 17.53 -30.69
C GLY A 207 4.78 16.86 -29.80
N GLU A 208 3.58 16.62 -30.30
CA GLU A 208 2.46 15.98 -29.59
C GLU A 208 1.92 14.79 -30.40
N PRO A 209 1.41 13.73 -29.77
CA PRO A 209 0.68 12.70 -30.48
C PRO A 209 -0.65 13.27 -31.00
N MET A 210 -1.04 12.84 -32.19
CA MET A 210 -2.30 13.21 -32.83
C MET A 210 -3.43 12.28 -32.39
N ILE A 211 -3.14 11.00 -32.14
CA ILE A 211 -4.10 9.99 -31.70
C ILE A 211 -3.56 9.29 -30.46
N LEU A 212 -4.38 9.21 -29.42
CA LEU A 212 -4.10 8.48 -28.20
C LEU A 212 -5.03 7.25 -28.12
N PHE A 213 -4.48 6.04 -28.14
CA PHE A 213 -5.24 4.85 -27.76
C PHE A 213 -5.14 4.68 -26.24
N TYR A 214 -6.23 4.34 -25.55
CA TYR A 214 -6.11 3.79 -24.20
C TYR A 214 -6.87 2.48 -24.06
N PHE A 215 -6.21 1.52 -23.42
CA PHE A 215 -6.71 0.18 -23.14
C PHE A 215 -6.95 0.09 -21.62
N ASP A 216 -8.21 0.13 -21.20
CA ASP A 216 -8.61 -0.08 -19.81
C ASP A 216 -8.82 -1.56 -19.50
N GLU A 217 -8.49 -1.93 -18.26
CA GLU A 217 -8.32 -3.32 -17.82
C GLU A 217 -7.38 -4.12 -18.75
N ALA A 218 -6.24 -3.53 -19.14
CA ALA A 218 -5.33 -4.11 -20.12
C ALA A 218 -4.75 -5.48 -19.71
N GLN A 219 -4.91 -5.91 -18.45
CA GLN A 219 -4.52 -7.25 -17.99
C GLN A 219 -5.16 -8.39 -18.76
N TYR A 220 -6.34 -8.19 -19.35
CA TYR A 220 -6.99 -9.22 -20.16
C TYR A 220 -6.23 -9.50 -21.46
N LEU A 221 -5.38 -8.58 -21.93
CA LEU A 221 -4.52 -8.78 -23.11
C LEU A 221 -3.37 -9.77 -22.88
N THR A 222 -2.94 -10.00 -21.63
CA THR A 222 -1.92 -11.04 -21.36
C THR A 222 -2.53 -12.40 -21.09
N ALA A 223 -3.82 -12.45 -20.73
CA ALA A 223 -4.55 -13.71 -20.61
C ALA A 223 -4.82 -14.38 -21.98
N PHE A 224 -4.88 -13.60 -23.06
CA PHE A 224 -5.13 -14.11 -24.41
C PHE A 224 -3.82 -14.40 -25.17
N THR A 225 -3.63 -15.64 -25.63
CA THR A 225 -2.52 -16.06 -26.49
C THR A 225 -2.98 -16.10 -27.95
N VAL A 226 -2.24 -15.45 -28.85
CA VAL A 226 -2.58 -15.32 -30.27
C VAL A 226 -2.03 -16.48 -31.11
N THR A 227 -0.93 -17.11 -30.67
CA THR A 227 -0.33 -18.27 -31.35
C THR A 227 -1.11 -19.54 -31.06
N GLU A 228 -1.33 -20.39 -32.07
CA GLU A 228 -1.97 -21.69 -31.91
C GLU A 228 -1.23 -22.57 -30.88
N ASP A 229 -1.98 -23.43 -30.18
CA ASP A 229 -1.43 -24.33 -29.18
C ASP A 229 -0.39 -25.29 -29.81
N GLY A 230 0.84 -25.22 -29.31
CA GLY A 230 1.96 -26.04 -29.76
C GLY A 230 2.98 -25.31 -30.64
N ILE A 231 2.72 -24.05 -31.02
CA ILE A 231 3.66 -23.22 -31.77
C ILE A 231 4.42 -22.30 -30.80
N GLU A 232 5.75 -22.37 -30.82
CA GLU A 232 6.65 -21.48 -30.06
C GLU A 232 7.31 -20.45 -31.00
N PRO A 233 7.54 -19.19 -30.55
CA PRO A 233 7.26 -18.68 -29.21
C PRO A 233 5.79 -18.32 -29.02
N ARG A 234 5.18 -18.76 -27.90
CA ARG A 234 3.83 -18.33 -27.52
C ARG A 234 3.76 -16.81 -27.33
N ARG A 235 2.89 -16.12 -28.07
CA ARG A 235 2.70 -14.66 -27.95
C ARG A 235 1.33 -14.25 -27.43
N THR A 236 1.31 -13.32 -26.49
CA THR A 236 0.05 -12.75 -25.98
C THR A 236 -0.48 -11.64 -26.89
N ALA A 237 -1.76 -11.29 -26.77
CA ALA A 237 -2.34 -10.16 -27.49
C ALA A 237 -1.59 -8.85 -27.16
N TYR A 238 -1.25 -8.65 -25.89
CA TYR A 238 -0.47 -7.48 -25.47
C TYR A 238 0.89 -7.41 -26.16
N GLN A 239 1.59 -8.54 -26.31
CA GLN A 239 2.87 -8.63 -27.01
C GLN A 239 2.78 -8.24 -28.47
N CYS A 240 1.77 -8.79 -29.16
CA CYS A 240 1.51 -8.50 -30.56
C CYS A 240 1.18 -7.01 -30.76
N LEU A 241 0.36 -6.44 -29.88
CA LEU A 241 -0.02 -5.03 -29.91
C LEU A 241 1.16 -4.09 -29.63
N CYS A 242 2.02 -4.38 -28.65
CA CYS A 242 3.25 -3.63 -28.42
C CYS A 242 4.19 -3.66 -29.63
N LYS A 243 4.29 -4.83 -30.27
CA LYS A 243 5.06 -4.98 -31.50
C LYS A 243 4.43 -4.18 -32.64
N ALA A 244 3.11 -4.16 -32.72
CA ALA A 244 2.37 -3.41 -33.72
C ALA A 244 2.64 -1.90 -33.63
N PHE A 245 2.54 -1.34 -32.43
CA PHE A 245 2.87 0.07 -32.18
C PHE A 245 4.32 0.40 -32.56
N THR A 246 5.25 -0.54 -32.41
CA THR A 246 6.65 -0.32 -32.79
C THR A 246 6.86 -0.17 -34.30
N TYR A 247 5.99 -0.73 -35.14
CA TYR A 247 6.07 -0.55 -36.59
C TYR A 247 5.48 0.78 -37.08
N VAL A 248 4.81 1.53 -36.21
CA VAL A 248 4.17 2.82 -36.52
C VAL A 248 4.80 3.98 -35.74
N LEU A 249 6.12 3.90 -35.46
CA LEU A 249 6.86 4.97 -34.76
C LEU A 249 6.92 6.29 -35.55
N ASN A 250 6.83 6.23 -36.87
CA ASN A 250 6.83 7.41 -37.74
C ASN A 250 5.49 8.14 -37.78
N VAL A 251 4.50 7.58 -37.10
CA VAL A 251 3.13 8.03 -37.11
C VAL A 251 2.78 8.68 -35.76
N PRO A 252 1.98 9.77 -35.72
CA PRO A 252 1.67 10.47 -34.48
C PRO A 252 0.66 9.76 -33.58
N VAL A 253 0.95 8.50 -33.22
CA VAL A 253 0.15 7.68 -32.31
C VAL A 253 0.90 7.42 -31.01
N PHE A 254 0.18 7.44 -29.89
CA PHE A 254 0.64 6.94 -28.60
C PHE A 254 -0.40 6.01 -27.97
N ALA A 255 0.01 5.02 -27.18
CA ALA A 255 -0.90 4.11 -26.49
C ALA A 255 -0.70 4.07 -24.96
N LEU A 256 -1.81 4.04 -24.21
CA LEU A 256 -1.85 3.88 -22.76
C LEU A 256 -2.47 2.54 -22.37
N PHE A 257 -1.83 1.81 -21.46
CA PHE A 257 -2.34 0.55 -20.91
C PHE A 257 -2.65 0.74 -19.43
N LEU A 258 -3.93 0.78 -19.06
CA LEU A 258 -4.37 0.98 -17.67
C LEU A 258 -4.49 -0.37 -16.99
N LEU A 259 -3.79 -0.51 -15.87
CA LEU A 259 -3.59 -1.79 -15.21
C LEU A 259 -3.76 -1.64 -13.70
N THR A 260 -4.44 -2.61 -13.12
CA THR A 260 -4.36 -2.94 -11.69
C THR A 260 -3.37 -4.09 -11.43
N TYR A 261 -2.86 -4.71 -12.50
CA TYR A 261 -2.29 -6.06 -12.49
C TYR A 261 -0.93 -6.21 -11.78
N SER A 262 -0.74 -7.40 -11.22
CA SER A 262 0.33 -7.78 -10.30
C SER A 262 1.67 -8.16 -10.94
N ARG A 263 1.73 -8.35 -12.26
CA ARG A 263 2.93 -8.86 -12.95
C ARG A 263 3.58 -7.80 -13.84
N LEU A 264 4.47 -7.02 -13.22
CA LEU A 264 5.34 -6.08 -13.95
C LEU A 264 6.09 -6.76 -15.10
N SER A 265 6.52 -8.01 -14.95
CA SER A 265 7.23 -8.75 -16.00
C SER A 265 6.45 -8.95 -17.29
N GLU A 266 5.12 -8.91 -17.25
CA GLU A 266 4.27 -9.11 -18.44
C GLU A 266 3.97 -7.80 -19.16
N PHE A 267 3.76 -6.69 -18.43
CA PHE A 267 3.39 -5.40 -19.01
C PHE A 267 4.52 -4.39 -19.12
N SER A 268 5.50 -4.48 -18.22
CA SER A 268 6.67 -3.60 -18.16
C SER A 268 7.93 -4.42 -17.85
N PRO A 269 8.33 -5.37 -18.72
CA PRO A 269 9.46 -6.25 -18.45
C PRO A 269 10.76 -5.46 -18.28
N SER A 270 11.69 -5.99 -17.48
CA SER A 270 13.09 -5.55 -17.55
C SER A 270 13.66 -5.81 -18.95
N ALA A 271 14.66 -5.03 -19.38
CA ALA A 271 15.31 -5.21 -20.68
C ALA A 271 15.78 -6.66 -20.93
N ARG A 272 16.23 -7.34 -19.87
CA ARG A 272 16.68 -8.75 -19.90
C ARG A 272 15.56 -9.74 -20.20
N ASN A 273 14.34 -9.44 -19.77
CA ASN A 273 13.17 -10.32 -19.93
C ASN A 273 12.25 -9.85 -21.06
N PHE A 274 12.67 -8.86 -21.85
CA PHE A 274 11.87 -8.33 -22.95
C PHE A 274 11.81 -9.35 -24.10
N TRP A 275 10.59 -9.74 -24.47
CA TRP A 275 10.26 -10.76 -25.49
C TRP A 275 10.76 -10.47 -26.91
N SER A 276 11.36 -9.31 -27.15
CA SER A 276 11.90 -8.89 -28.45
C SER A 276 13.24 -8.18 -28.27
N SER A 277 14.15 -8.79 -27.51
CA SER A 277 15.50 -8.27 -27.23
C SER A 277 16.35 -7.97 -28.47
N ARG A 278 16.07 -8.62 -29.61
CA ARG A 278 16.80 -8.42 -30.89
C ARG A 278 16.66 -7.00 -31.47
N LEU A 279 15.54 -6.31 -31.23
CA LEU A 279 15.38 -4.90 -31.66
C LEU A 279 16.11 -3.93 -30.72
N LEU A 280 16.29 -4.32 -29.44
CA LEU A 280 16.97 -3.51 -28.43
C LEU A 280 18.49 -3.55 -28.62
N SER A 281 19.05 -4.69 -29.03
CA SER A 281 20.50 -4.88 -29.19
C SER A 281 21.14 -4.06 -30.32
N LEU A 282 20.37 -3.64 -31.34
CA LEU A 282 20.85 -2.83 -32.46
C LEU A 282 21.17 -1.36 -32.07
N THR A 283 20.74 -0.93 -30.88
CA THR A 283 20.96 0.44 -30.36
C THR A 283 21.95 0.51 -29.21
N SER A 284 22.73 -0.56 -28.99
CA SER A 284 23.65 -0.74 -27.85
C SER A 284 24.84 0.22 -27.83
N LYS A 285 24.56 1.48 -27.51
CA LYS A 285 25.43 2.26 -26.62
C LYS A 285 24.71 2.32 -25.27
N GLU A 286 25.15 1.45 -24.37
CA GLU A 286 25.03 1.54 -22.91
C GLU A 286 23.82 2.32 -22.38
N ASN A 287 22.65 1.67 -22.30
CA ASN A 287 21.69 1.82 -21.18
C ASN A 287 20.54 0.82 -21.36
N ASP A 288 20.20 0.10 -20.29
CA ASP A 288 19.10 -0.87 -20.18
C ASP A 288 17.67 -0.22 -20.26
N ASP A 289 17.54 0.99 -20.85
CA ASP A 289 16.45 1.98 -20.63
C ASP A 289 15.56 2.30 -21.87
N ASN A 290 15.30 1.34 -22.74
CA ASN A 290 14.53 1.62 -23.96
C ASN A 290 13.00 1.67 -23.77
N LEU A 291 12.46 1.29 -22.60
CA LEU A 291 11.03 1.34 -22.32
C LEU A 291 10.65 2.57 -21.49
N ASN A 292 9.46 3.13 -21.74
CA ASN A 292 8.90 4.19 -20.90
C ASN A 292 8.63 3.71 -19.47
N ALA A 293 8.93 4.55 -18.48
CA ALA A 293 8.60 4.27 -17.08
C ALA A 293 7.07 4.24 -16.92
N PRO A 294 6.49 3.25 -16.21
CA PRO A 294 5.06 3.27 -15.93
C PRO A 294 4.66 4.50 -15.13
N PHE A 295 3.49 5.05 -15.44
CA PHE A 295 2.89 6.16 -14.71
C PHE A 295 2.13 5.63 -13.50
N VAL A 296 2.40 6.18 -12.32
CA VAL A 296 1.78 5.78 -11.04
C VAL A 296 1.20 6.97 -10.27
N GLU A 297 1.48 8.19 -10.73
CA GLU A 297 1.22 9.49 -10.10
C GLU A 297 -0.26 9.92 -10.28
N LEU A 298 -1.18 9.26 -9.58
CA LEU A 298 -2.62 9.56 -9.63
C LEU A 298 -3.10 10.50 -8.52
N PRO A 299 -4.27 11.18 -8.69
CA PRO A 299 -4.77 12.12 -7.70
C PRO A 299 -5.01 11.47 -6.33
N PHE A 300 -4.67 12.20 -5.27
CA PHE A 300 -4.87 11.81 -3.89
C PHE A 300 -5.18 13.06 -3.04
N ASP A 301 -6.11 12.97 -2.09
CA ASP A 301 -6.60 14.11 -1.30
C ASP A 301 -7.10 15.29 -2.14
N VAL A 302 -7.64 15.02 -3.34
CA VAL A 302 -8.27 16.06 -4.16
C VAL A 302 -9.71 16.26 -3.74
N TRP A 303 -10.08 17.52 -3.54
CA TRP A 303 -11.37 17.94 -3.03
C TRP A 303 -11.87 19.16 -3.80
N LYS A 304 -13.19 19.28 -3.94
CA LYS A 304 -13.85 20.31 -4.76
C LYS A 304 -13.56 21.75 -4.34
N VAL A 305 -13.02 21.96 -3.15
CA VAL A 305 -12.50 23.26 -2.69
C VAL A 305 -11.02 23.11 -2.27
N PRO A 306 -10.23 24.22 -2.27
CA PRO A 306 -8.78 24.15 -2.09
C PRO A 306 -8.30 23.51 -0.77
N THR A 307 -9.14 23.48 0.25
CA THR A 307 -8.80 22.99 1.59
C THR A 307 -9.84 22.01 2.10
N ILE A 308 -9.41 20.81 2.50
CA ILE A 308 -10.29 19.79 3.12
C ILE A 308 -10.64 20.17 4.56
N VAL A 309 -9.67 20.72 5.29
CA VAL A 309 -9.76 21.01 6.72
C VAL A 309 -9.43 22.49 6.97
N THR A 310 -10.27 23.16 7.75
CA THR A 310 -9.95 24.47 8.34
C THR A 310 -9.89 24.34 9.86
N GLU A 311 -8.80 24.81 10.46
CA GLU A 311 -8.56 24.70 11.90
C GLU A 311 -9.72 25.27 12.74
N GLY A 312 -10.18 24.52 13.74
CA GLY A 312 -11.27 24.92 14.63
C GLY A 312 -12.67 24.97 14.00
N SER A 313 -12.82 24.68 12.70
CA SER A 313 -14.12 24.79 12.02
C SER A 313 -14.98 23.53 12.05
N HIS A 314 -14.36 22.36 12.22
CA HIS A 314 -15.02 21.05 12.15
C HIS A 314 -15.31 20.50 13.55
N SER A 315 -16.53 20.02 13.78
CA SER A 315 -16.88 19.38 15.05
C SER A 315 -16.28 17.98 15.16
N GLY A 316 -16.16 17.47 16.38
CA GLY A 316 -15.72 16.09 16.61
C GLY A 316 -16.62 15.06 15.92
N ASP A 317 -17.93 15.28 15.91
CA ASP A 317 -18.89 14.38 15.23
C ASP A 317 -18.77 14.46 13.71
N GLU A 318 -18.50 15.64 13.14
CA GLU A 318 -18.24 15.77 11.69
C GLU A 318 -17.00 14.97 11.30
N ILE A 319 -15.91 15.12 12.07
CA ILE A 319 -14.62 14.44 11.83
C ILE A 319 -14.78 12.91 11.79
N CYS A 320 -15.64 12.35 12.66
CA CYS A 320 -15.90 10.90 12.70
C CYS A 320 -16.84 10.39 11.59
N SER A 321 -17.45 11.28 10.79
CA SER A 321 -18.45 10.89 9.79
C SER A 321 -17.83 10.27 8.53
N LEU A 322 -18.53 9.28 7.95
CA LEU A 322 -18.13 8.65 6.68
C LEU A 322 -17.90 9.67 5.56
N ARG A 323 -18.76 10.70 5.47
CA ARG A 323 -18.64 11.78 4.47
C ARG A 323 -17.41 12.67 4.67
N PHE A 324 -17.01 12.92 5.92
CA PHE A 324 -15.79 13.69 6.19
C PHE A 324 -14.56 12.86 5.84
N MET A 325 -14.53 11.60 6.27
CA MET A 325 -13.41 10.69 5.97
C MET A 325 -13.19 10.47 4.47
N ALA A 326 -14.27 10.40 3.68
CA ALA A 326 -14.19 10.21 2.24
C ALA A 326 -13.50 11.36 1.48
N ARG A 327 -13.38 12.55 2.10
CA ARG A 327 -12.66 13.71 1.52
C ARG A 327 -11.15 13.44 1.41
N PHE A 328 -10.63 12.50 2.21
CA PHE A 328 -9.24 12.08 2.18
C PHE A 328 -9.06 10.80 1.38
N GLY A 329 -7.96 10.73 0.64
CA GLY A 329 -7.53 9.58 -0.13
C GLY A 329 -8.03 9.63 -1.56
N ARG A 330 -8.60 8.51 -2.00
CA ARG A 330 -9.04 8.34 -3.39
C ARG A 330 -10.30 9.16 -3.69
N PRO A 331 -10.35 9.86 -4.85
CA PRO A 331 -11.49 10.73 -5.19
C PRO A 331 -12.82 9.99 -5.34
N MET A 332 -12.77 8.71 -5.69
CA MET A 332 -13.95 7.88 -5.93
C MET A 332 -14.93 7.90 -4.76
N PHE A 333 -14.44 7.89 -3.51
CA PHE A 333 -15.30 7.78 -2.33
C PHE A 333 -16.17 9.03 -2.13
N TRP A 334 -15.56 10.22 -2.08
CA TRP A 334 -16.35 11.43 -1.88
C TRP A 334 -17.23 11.73 -3.08
N ALA A 335 -16.72 11.55 -4.31
CA ALA A 335 -17.51 11.79 -5.52
C ALA A 335 -18.78 10.94 -5.51
N THR A 336 -18.67 9.68 -5.13
CA THR A 336 -19.83 8.79 -5.03
C THR A 336 -20.77 9.18 -3.90
N LEU A 337 -20.25 9.50 -2.70
CA LEU A 337 -21.09 9.87 -1.55
C LEU A 337 -21.84 11.19 -1.72
N GLU A 338 -21.33 12.13 -2.52
CA GLU A 338 -22.06 13.37 -2.81
C GLU A 338 -23.30 13.14 -3.67
N THR A 339 -23.23 12.15 -4.57
CA THR A 339 -24.39 11.78 -5.40
C THR A 339 -25.43 10.96 -4.62
N MET A 340 -25.02 10.35 -3.51
CA MET A 340 -25.88 9.53 -2.65
C MET A 340 -26.55 10.34 -1.54
N ARG A 341 -27.90 10.36 -1.55
CA ARG A 341 -28.66 11.08 -0.51
C ARG A 341 -28.74 10.38 0.84
N LYS A 342 -28.70 9.03 0.91
CA LYS A 342 -28.93 8.27 2.17
C LYS A 342 -28.18 6.95 2.35
N ASP A 343 -27.34 6.53 1.40
CA ASP A 343 -26.83 5.15 1.34
C ASP A 343 -25.33 5.03 1.61
N GLU A 344 -24.86 5.63 2.71
CA GLU A 344 -23.44 5.60 3.09
C GLU A 344 -22.98 4.18 3.45
N ILE A 345 -23.89 3.34 3.97
CA ILE A 345 -23.61 1.95 4.34
C ILE A 345 -23.29 1.11 3.09
N SER A 346 -24.04 1.24 2.00
CA SER A 346 -23.70 0.47 0.79
C SER A 346 -22.32 0.86 0.22
N MET A 347 -21.87 2.11 0.44
CA MET A 347 -20.51 2.51 0.06
C MET A 347 -19.43 1.91 0.95
N ILE A 348 -19.68 1.78 2.26
CA ILE A 348 -18.72 1.09 3.13
C ILE A 348 -18.67 -0.40 2.79
N GLU A 349 -19.80 -1.04 2.49
CA GLU A 349 -19.87 -2.43 2.04
C GLU A 349 -19.13 -2.64 0.71
N LEU A 350 -19.24 -1.70 -0.23
CA LEU A 350 -18.45 -1.70 -1.47
C LEU A 350 -16.94 -1.57 -1.18
N ALA A 351 -16.55 -0.69 -0.27
CA ALA A 351 -15.14 -0.56 0.13
C ALA A 351 -14.62 -1.83 0.79
N MET A 352 -15.43 -2.47 1.65
CA MET A 352 -15.11 -3.76 2.27
C MET A 352 -14.91 -4.87 1.24
N SER A 353 -15.78 -4.96 0.21
CA SER A 353 -15.64 -5.98 -0.83
C SER A 353 -14.41 -5.75 -1.73
N LYS A 354 -14.01 -4.50 -1.95
CA LYS A 354 -12.80 -4.14 -2.69
C LYS A 354 -11.50 -4.34 -1.89
N LEU A 355 -11.56 -4.63 -0.59
CA LEU A 355 -10.42 -5.03 0.22
C LEU A 355 -10.18 -6.55 0.23
N GLU A 356 -11.03 -7.35 -0.41
CA GLU A 356 -10.84 -8.80 -0.46
C GLU A 356 -9.64 -9.20 -1.31
N LEU A 357 -8.79 -10.10 -0.80
CA LEU A 357 -7.67 -10.65 -1.57
C LEU A 357 -8.16 -11.75 -2.51
N ARG A 358 -8.22 -11.44 -3.81
CA ARG A 358 -8.60 -12.39 -4.86
C ARG A 358 -7.35 -12.99 -5.49
N LEU A 359 -7.16 -14.29 -5.27
CA LEU A 359 -6.12 -15.07 -5.94
C LEU A 359 -6.65 -15.44 -7.33
N GLU A 360 -6.65 -14.52 -8.29
CA GLU A 360 -6.86 -14.90 -9.68
C GLU A 360 -5.69 -15.81 -10.10
N ILE A 361 -6.01 -17.04 -10.54
CA ILE A 361 -5.04 -18.11 -10.78
C ILE A 361 -4.67 -18.12 -12.27
N PRO A 362 -3.46 -17.70 -12.66
CA PRO A 362 -2.82 -18.28 -13.84
C PRO A 362 -2.17 -19.60 -13.41
N ALA A 363 -2.44 -20.67 -14.16
CA ALA A 363 -2.02 -22.07 -13.93
C ALA A 363 -0.50 -22.32 -13.72
N ARG A 364 0.34 -21.29 -13.72
CA ARG A 364 1.81 -21.36 -13.60
C ARG A 364 2.36 -21.03 -12.21
N LEU A 365 1.56 -20.52 -11.27
CA LEU A 365 1.99 -20.38 -9.88
C LEU A 365 1.54 -21.62 -9.10
N LYS A 366 2.51 -22.38 -8.56
CA LYS A 366 2.21 -23.25 -7.41
C LYS A 366 1.47 -22.37 -6.41
N THR A 367 0.27 -22.77 -6.00
CA THR A 367 -0.56 -22.03 -5.06
C THR A 367 0.24 -21.76 -3.79
N SER A 368 0.77 -20.56 -3.63
CA SER A 368 1.28 -20.10 -2.34
C SER A 368 0.07 -20.04 -1.40
N ASN A 369 0.00 -20.98 -0.46
CA ASN A 369 -1.07 -21.01 0.52
C ASN A 369 -0.79 -19.93 1.58
N TYR A 370 -1.22 -18.70 1.31
CA TYR A 370 -1.16 -17.61 2.27
C TYR A 370 -2.14 -17.92 3.42
N GLN A 371 -1.62 -18.22 4.60
CA GLN A 371 -2.46 -18.45 5.77
C GLN A 371 -3.19 -17.15 6.14
N PHE A 372 -4.43 -17.25 6.62
CA PHE A 372 -5.22 -16.07 7.02
C PHE A 372 -5.34 -14.98 5.94
N LYS A 373 -5.31 -15.36 4.66
CA LYS A 373 -5.23 -14.43 3.52
C LYS A 373 -6.26 -13.29 3.54
N GLU A 374 -7.46 -13.54 4.07
CA GLU A 374 -8.51 -12.50 4.13
C GLU A 374 -8.16 -11.37 5.12
N LEU A 375 -7.34 -11.65 6.14
CA LEU A 375 -6.91 -10.64 7.12
C LEU A 375 -5.72 -9.81 6.65
N ILE A 376 -4.95 -10.28 5.66
CA ILE A 376 -3.75 -9.57 5.16
C ILE A 376 -4.07 -8.13 4.74
N PRO A 377 -4.98 -7.88 3.78
CA PRO A 377 -5.28 -6.50 3.34
C PRO A 377 -5.90 -5.66 4.46
N LEU A 378 -6.76 -6.27 5.29
CA LEU A 378 -7.45 -5.58 6.38
C LEU A 378 -6.50 -5.07 7.45
N LEU A 379 -5.55 -5.90 7.88
CA LEU A 379 -4.53 -5.49 8.84
C LEU A 379 -3.48 -4.60 8.19
N ALA A 380 -3.06 -4.87 6.94
CA ALA A 380 -2.11 -4.00 6.24
C ALA A 380 -2.63 -2.56 6.07
N ALA A 381 -3.94 -2.37 5.88
CA ALA A 381 -4.57 -1.05 5.80
C ALA A 381 -4.60 -0.29 7.14
N ARG A 382 -4.43 -0.99 8.27
CA ARG A 382 -4.61 -0.41 9.61
C ARG A 382 -3.35 -0.35 10.44
N VAL A 383 -2.50 -1.37 10.35
CA VAL A 383 -1.24 -1.46 11.10
C VAL A 383 -0.03 -1.45 10.18
N ASP A 384 -0.17 -1.09 8.91
CA ASP A 384 0.90 -0.92 7.91
C ASP A 384 1.98 -2.03 7.89
N PHE A 385 1.88 -2.93 6.91
CA PHE A 385 2.88 -3.96 6.67
C PHE A 385 3.93 -3.51 5.64
N THR A 386 5.19 -3.72 6.01
CA THR A 386 6.32 -3.70 5.08
C THR A 386 6.57 -5.14 4.64
N PHE A 387 6.41 -5.44 3.36
CA PHE A 387 6.64 -6.79 2.83
C PHE A 387 8.12 -7.02 2.49
N GLU A 388 8.58 -8.26 2.65
CA GLU A 388 9.96 -8.65 2.33
C GLU A 388 10.25 -8.53 0.85
N SER A 389 11.34 -7.84 0.52
CA SER A 389 11.67 -7.55 -0.90
C SER A 389 12.53 -8.62 -1.57
N ASN A 390 13.13 -9.50 -0.77
CA ASN A 390 14.01 -10.58 -1.21
C ASN A 390 13.29 -11.93 -1.30
N ARG A 391 11.97 -11.96 -1.14
CA ARG A 391 11.11 -13.15 -1.22
C ARG A 391 10.13 -13.00 -2.37
N ASP A 392 10.22 -13.91 -3.34
CA ASP A 392 9.35 -13.91 -4.51
C ASP A 392 7.87 -14.03 -4.11
N GLU A 393 7.55 -14.78 -3.05
CA GLU A 393 6.18 -14.90 -2.56
C GLU A 393 5.64 -13.58 -1.98
N ALA A 394 6.48 -12.82 -1.28
CA ALA A 394 6.10 -11.52 -0.72
C ALA A 394 5.94 -10.45 -1.82
N VAL A 395 6.83 -10.45 -2.82
CA VAL A 395 6.73 -9.59 -4.02
C VAL A 395 5.45 -9.92 -4.80
N ALA A 396 5.14 -11.21 -4.98
CA ALA A 396 3.91 -11.64 -5.64
C ALA A 396 2.65 -11.23 -4.87
N LEU A 397 2.67 -11.38 -3.54
CA LEU A 397 1.59 -10.93 -2.67
C LEU A 397 1.38 -9.41 -2.77
N GLU A 398 2.45 -8.63 -2.79
CA GLU A 398 2.35 -7.16 -2.93
C GLU A 398 1.64 -6.77 -4.23
N GLY A 399 1.99 -7.41 -5.35
CA GLY A 399 1.28 -7.22 -6.62
C GLY A 399 -0.19 -7.65 -6.56
N LEU A 400 -0.51 -8.77 -5.91
CA LEU A 400 -1.90 -9.25 -5.77
C LEU A 400 -2.76 -8.29 -4.95
N LEU A 401 -2.20 -7.68 -3.91
CA LEU A 401 -2.89 -6.68 -3.09
C LEU A 401 -3.19 -5.39 -3.90
N VAL A 402 -2.31 -5.00 -4.82
CA VAL A 402 -2.57 -3.88 -5.75
C VAL A 402 -3.71 -4.23 -6.70
N ALA A 403 -3.69 -5.45 -7.23
CA ALA A 403 -4.67 -5.91 -8.21
C ALA A 403 -6.08 -6.10 -7.64
N SER A 404 -6.18 -6.65 -6.42
CA SER A 404 -7.47 -7.11 -5.89
C SER A 404 -7.93 -6.42 -4.61
N SER A 405 -7.03 -5.78 -3.86
CA SER A 405 -7.32 -5.30 -2.50
C SER A 405 -7.04 -3.81 -2.30
N MET A 406 -7.14 -3.01 -3.36
CA MET A 406 -6.94 -1.55 -3.31
C MET A 406 -5.59 -1.10 -2.72
N ARG A 407 -4.51 -1.89 -2.75
CA ARG A 407 -3.19 -1.37 -2.37
C ARG A 407 -2.71 -0.32 -3.38
N THR A 408 -2.06 0.75 -2.91
CA THR A 408 -1.48 1.80 -3.76
C THR A 408 -0.05 1.45 -4.14
N VAL A 409 0.34 1.66 -5.39
CA VAL A 409 1.73 1.67 -5.86
C VAL A 409 2.33 3.05 -5.63
N TYR A 410 3.43 3.13 -4.89
CA TYR A 410 4.18 4.36 -4.67
C TYR A 410 5.36 4.51 -5.64
N SER A 411 5.96 3.39 -6.03
CA SER A 411 7.13 3.41 -6.91
C SER A 411 7.31 2.08 -7.64
N ILE A 412 7.78 2.17 -8.88
CA ILE A 412 8.32 1.04 -9.62
C ILE A 412 9.79 1.40 -9.92
N PRO A 413 10.78 0.70 -9.36
CA PRO A 413 12.18 0.98 -9.63
C PRO A 413 12.52 0.86 -11.11
N GLN A 414 13.57 1.56 -11.53
CA GLN A 414 14.03 1.58 -12.92
C GLN A 414 14.22 0.19 -13.53
N HIS A 415 14.70 -0.79 -12.75
CA HIS A 415 14.91 -2.17 -13.18
C HIS A 415 13.61 -3.01 -13.31
N ARG A 416 12.46 -2.53 -12.80
CA ARG A 416 11.10 -3.10 -12.96
C ARG A 416 10.92 -4.56 -12.51
N GLN A 417 11.71 -5.00 -11.54
CA GLN A 417 11.63 -6.39 -11.04
C GLN A 417 10.56 -6.57 -9.96
N TYR A 418 10.22 -5.49 -9.25
CA TYR A 418 9.18 -5.45 -8.23
C TYR A 418 8.56 -4.05 -8.22
N LEU A 419 7.43 -3.89 -7.54
CA LEU A 419 6.86 -2.59 -7.20
C LEU A 419 7.00 -2.36 -5.70
N ARG A 420 6.84 -1.11 -5.27
CA ARG A 420 6.69 -0.75 -3.86
C ARG A 420 5.35 -0.08 -3.70
N GLY A 421 4.54 -0.66 -2.83
CA GLY A 421 3.22 -0.15 -2.52
C GLY A 421 2.96 -0.10 -1.02
N GLY A 422 1.78 0.41 -0.68
CA GLY A 422 1.29 0.55 0.67
C GLY A 422 -0.19 0.85 0.69
N TYR A 423 -0.76 0.89 1.88
CA TYR A 423 -2.04 1.53 2.10
C TYR A 423 -1.76 2.93 2.63
N PRO A 424 -1.95 3.99 1.81
CA PRO A 424 -1.75 5.35 2.28
C PRO A 424 -2.83 5.69 3.30
N SER A 425 -2.71 6.85 3.93
CA SER A 425 -3.66 7.30 4.95
C SER A 425 -5.04 7.54 4.34
N GLU A 426 -5.92 6.54 4.34
CA GLU A 426 -7.28 6.62 3.78
C GLU A 426 -8.29 6.26 4.88
N PRO A 427 -8.75 7.23 5.69
CA PRO A 427 -9.60 6.94 6.85
C PRO A 427 -10.89 6.19 6.47
N PHE A 428 -11.46 6.47 5.30
CA PHE A 428 -12.63 5.73 4.78
C PHE A 428 -12.32 4.25 4.52
N LEU A 429 -11.13 3.95 3.97
CA LEU A 429 -10.71 2.58 3.69
C LEU A 429 -10.27 1.86 4.98
N ALA A 430 -9.66 2.57 5.93
CA ALA A 430 -9.32 2.03 7.24
C ALA A 430 -10.57 1.67 8.07
N GLU A 431 -11.62 2.49 8.01
CA GLU A 431 -12.94 2.18 8.56
C GLU A 431 -13.53 0.93 7.92
N ALA A 432 -13.50 0.83 6.59
CA ALA A 432 -13.96 -0.35 5.86
C ALA A 432 -13.18 -1.60 6.30
N ALA A 433 -11.85 -1.50 6.44
CA ALA A 433 -11.01 -2.59 6.90
C ALA A 433 -11.37 -3.07 8.32
N ALA A 434 -11.69 -2.15 9.22
CA ALA A 434 -12.12 -2.46 10.59
C ALA A 434 -13.49 -3.18 10.60
N ARG A 435 -14.47 -2.67 9.85
CA ARG A 435 -15.79 -3.32 9.72
C ARG A 435 -15.70 -4.69 9.04
N ALA A 436 -14.85 -4.84 8.03
CA ALA A 436 -14.56 -6.13 7.40
C ALA A 436 -13.90 -7.12 8.38
N THR A 437 -13.05 -6.64 9.30
CA THR A 437 -12.46 -7.48 10.36
C THR A 437 -13.53 -7.95 11.35
N LEU A 438 -14.45 -7.07 11.77
CA LEU A 438 -15.61 -7.45 12.57
C LEU A 438 -16.48 -8.49 11.86
N ALA A 439 -16.81 -8.26 10.59
CA ALA A 439 -17.59 -9.18 9.77
C ALA A 439 -16.89 -10.55 9.62
N TYR A 440 -15.57 -10.55 9.42
CA TYR A 440 -14.73 -11.74 9.34
C TYR A 440 -14.80 -12.59 10.61
N PHE A 441 -14.69 -11.97 11.79
CA PHE A 441 -14.77 -12.73 13.03
C PHE A 441 -16.19 -13.16 13.36
N ASN A 442 -17.19 -12.33 13.08
CA ASN A 442 -18.58 -12.72 13.27
C ASN A 442 -18.97 -13.92 12.40
N ARG A 443 -18.54 -13.98 11.13
CA ARG A 443 -18.80 -15.14 10.25
C ARG A 443 -18.06 -16.40 10.68
N ALA A 444 -16.90 -16.25 11.34
CA ALA A 444 -16.07 -17.36 11.81
C ALA A 444 -16.61 -18.01 13.10
N LEU A 445 -17.58 -17.40 13.78
CA LEU A 445 -18.24 -17.97 14.95
C LEU A 445 -19.33 -18.99 14.57
N LEU A 446 -19.60 -19.91 15.49
CA LEU A 446 -20.75 -20.82 15.38
C LEU A 446 -22.05 -20.01 15.28
N PRO A 447 -23.07 -20.48 14.55
CA PRO A 447 -24.32 -19.73 14.36
C PRO A 447 -24.97 -19.22 15.65
N LYS A 448 -24.87 -19.99 16.75
CA LYS A 448 -25.39 -19.64 18.08
C LYS A 448 -24.62 -18.53 18.80
N ASP A 449 -23.34 -18.33 18.44
CA ASP A 449 -22.42 -17.37 19.05
C ASP A 449 -22.22 -16.14 18.14
N ARG A 450 -22.88 -16.11 16.98
CA ARG A 450 -22.89 -14.92 16.11
C ARG A 450 -23.50 -13.76 16.87
N SER A 451 -22.94 -12.59 16.64
CA SER A 451 -23.26 -11.35 17.36
C SER A 451 -22.89 -11.32 18.84
N ALA A 452 -22.26 -12.37 19.38
CA ALA A 452 -21.75 -12.36 20.75
C ALA A 452 -20.41 -11.60 20.82
N ILE A 453 -20.47 -10.35 21.27
CA ILE A 453 -19.30 -9.46 21.43
C ILE A 453 -18.13 -10.13 22.18
N PRO A 454 -18.32 -10.81 23.33
CA PRO A 454 -17.20 -11.46 24.04
C PRO A 454 -16.49 -12.54 23.20
N SER A 455 -17.24 -13.31 22.41
CA SER A 455 -16.70 -14.34 21.51
C SER A 455 -15.92 -13.72 20.36
N ILE A 456 -16.40 -12.59 19.83
CA ILE A 456 -15.70 -11.81 18.80
C ILE A 456 -14.40 -11.24 19.35
N ILE A 457 -14.44 -10.60 20.53
CA ILE A 457 -13.25 -10.06 21.20
C ILE A 457 -12.21 -11.16 21.42
N THR A 458 -12.64 -12.36 21.82
CA THR A 458 -11.74 -13.52 21.95
C THR A 458 -11.03 -13.82 20.64
N LYS A 459 -11.76 -13.81 19.50
CA LYS A 459 -11.16 -13.99 18.18
C LYS A 459 -10.17 -12.89 17.80
N TYR A 460 -10.44 -11.63 18.13
CA TYR A 460 -9.49 -10.54 17.95
C TYR A 460 -8.18 -10.82 18.70
N LYS A 461 -8.26 -11.24 19.97
CA LYS A 461 -7.08 -11.49 20.82
C LYS A 461 -6.27 -12.72 20.40
N ASP A 462 -6.93 -13.75 19.86
CA ASP A 462 -6.28 -15.03 19.50
C ASP A 462 -5.79 -15.06 18.05
N VAL A 463 -6.66 -14.73 17.10
CA VAL A 463 -6.44 -15.01 15.67
C VAL A 463 -5.56 -13.96 15.00
N ILE A 464 -5.67 -12.68 15.39
CA ILE A 464 -4.84 -11.62 14.82
C ILE A 464 -3.34 -11.88 15.07
N PRO A 465 -2.86 -12.11 16.32
CA PRO A 465 -1.45 -12.38 16.53
C PRO A 465 -1.00 -13.71 15.90
N GLU A 466 -1.87 -14.73 15.84
CA GLU A 466 -1.59 -15.99 15.14
C GLU A 466 -1.36 -15.76 13.64
N ALA A 467 -2.23 -14.97 13.00
CA ALA A 467 -2.11 -14.61 11.60
C ALA A 467 -0.81 -13.86 11.31
N VAL A 468 -0.48 -12.86 12.12
CA VAL A 468 0.77 -12.09 11.98
C VAL A 468 1.98 -13.02 12.19
N SER A 469 1.94 -13.94 13.15
CA SER A 469 3.02 -14.91 13.37
C SER A 469 3.20 -15.83 12.16
N ALA A 470 2.11 -16.32 11.58
CA ALA A 470 2.15 -17.14 10.37
C ALA A 470 2.82 -16.39 9.20
N TRP A 471 2.53 -15.10 9.02
CA TRP A 471 3.14 -14.31 7.94
C TRP A 471 4.63 -14.04 8.16
N PHE A 472 5.06 -13.89 9.41
CA PHE A 472 6.50 -13.84 9.74
C PHE A 472 7.20 -15.16 9.44
N ASP A 473 6.59 -16.29 9.80
CA ASP A 473 7.17 -17.61 9.57
C ASP A 473 7.15 -17.99 8.08
N GLN A 474 6.21 -17.47 7.29
CA GLN A 474 6.20 -17.54 5.83
C GLN A 474 7.20 -16.58 5.16
N GLY A 475 7.85 -15.69 5.92
CA GLY A 475 8.78 -14.68 5.40
C GLY A 475 8.11 -13.62 4.52
N LEU A 476 6.83 -13.32 4.76
CA LEU A 476 6.09 -12.33 3.96
C LEU A 476 6.35 -10.89 4.42
N ILE A 477 6.49 -10.69 5.74
CA ILE A 477 6.60 -9.37 6.37
C ILE A 477 8.02 -9.14 6.88
N ASP A 478 8.52 -7.92 6.72
CA ASP A 478 9.85 -7.49 7.14
C ASP A 478 10.08 -7.74 8.64
N LYS A 479 11.18 -8.44 8.93
CA LYS A 479 11.60 -8.80 10.29
C LYS A 479 12.25 -7.64 11.05
N GLY A 480 12.63 -6.55 10.38
CA GLY A 480 13.38 -5.45 10.97
C GLY A 480 12.65 -4.67 12.06
N THR A 481 11.31 -4.64 12.06
CA THR A 481 10.49 -3.79 12.94
C THR A 481 9.42 -4.58 13.72
N ARG A 482 9.80 -5.75 14.25
CA ARG A 482 8.86 -6.67 14.94
C ARG A 482 8.24 -6.03 16.19
N GLY A 483 9.05 -5.34 17.00
CA GLY A 483 8.59 -4.69 18.22
C GLY A 483 7.58 -3.60 17.92
N GLU A 484 7.90 -2.71 16.97
CA GLU A 484 7.05 -1.60 16.57
C GLU A 484 5.75 -2.10 15.92
N LEU A 485 5.80 -3.18 15.14
CA LEU A 485 4.59 -3.81 14.59
C LEU A 485 3.69 -4.38 15.71
N VAL A 486 4.26 -5.09 16.68
CA VAL A 486 3.50 -5.60 17.83
C VAL A 486 2.87 -4.45 18.62
N ALA A 487 3.60 -3.37 18.88
CA ALA A 487 3.06 -2.19 19.57
C ALA A 487 1.88 -1.55 18.83
N ARG A 488 1.97 -1.39 17.50
CA ARG A 488 0.84 -0.91 16.66
C ARG A 488 -0.35 -1.85 16.75
N MET A 489 -0.13 -3.16 16.67
CA MET A 489 -1.16 -4.16 16.80
C MET A 489 -1.87 -4.09 18.17
N LEU A 490 -1.13 -3.99 19.27
CA LEU A 490 -1.70 -3.83 20.61
C LEU A 490 -2.56 -2.57 20.74
N CYS A 491 -2.10 -1.44 20.17
CA CYS A 491 -2.86 -0.19 20.17
C CYS A 491 -4.14 -0.30 19.33
N THR A 492 -4.08 -0.90 18.13
CA THR A 492 -5.26 -1.12 17.28
C THR A 492 -6.27 -2.06 17.94
N LEU A 493 -5.80 -3.15 18.57
CA LEU A 493 -6.66 -4.05 19.35
C LEU A 493 -7.35 -3.31 20.50
N ALA A 494 -6.61 -2.48 21.23
CA ALA A 494 -7.16 -1.73 22.37
C ALA A 494 -8.23 -0.75 21.93
N HIS A 495 -7.98 -0.06 20.82
CA HIS A 495 -8.94 0.85 20.20
C HIS A 495 -10.24 0.11 19.80
N ASP A 496 -10.12 -0.97 19.02
CA ASP A 496 -11.28 -1.70 18.53
C ASP A 496 -12.09 -2.35 19.64
N ILE A 497 -11.42 -2.99 20.60
CA ILE A 497 -12.08 -3.64 21.72
C ILE A 497 -12.77 -2.60 22.62
N SER A 498 -12.21 -1.39 22.76
CA SER A 498 -12.87 -0.30 23.49
C SER A 498 -14.21 0.08 22.87
N ILE A 499 -14.29 0.05 21.54
CA ILE A 499 -15.52 0.31 20.77
C ILE A 499 -16.48 -0.87 20.88
N LEU A 500 -16.00 -2.09 20.68
CA LEU A 500 -16.81 -3.30 20.77
C LEU A 500 -17.46 -3.48 22.15
N ASN A 501 -16.74 -3.13 23.22
CA ASN A 501 -17.27 -3.17 24.59
C ASN A 501 -18.47 -2.24 24.82
N LYS A 502 -18.68 -1.25 23.96
CA LYS A 502 -19.82 -0.33 24.03
C LYS A 502 -20.98 -0.71 23.11
N VAL A 503 -20.78 -1.68 22.21
CA VAL A 503 -21.82 -2.12 21.28
C VAL A 503 -22.97 -2.73 22.05
N THR A 504 -24.17 -2.18 21.85
CA THR A 504 -25.37 -2.65 22.54
C THR A 504 -26.05 -3.77 21.75
N PRO A 505 -26.84 -4.66 22.40
CA PRO A 505 -27.59 -5.69 21.68
C PRO A 505 -28.61 -5.17 20.65
N ALA A 506 -28.95 -3.87 20.71
CA ALA A 506 -29.87 -3.23 19.78
C ALA A 506 -29.18 -2.67 18.52
N GLU A 507 -27.86 -2.52 18.52
CA GLU A 507 -27.10 -2.01 17.38
C GLU A 507 -26.81 -3.12 16.37
N GLU A 508 -27.06 -2.84 15.09
CA GLU A 508 -26.65 -3.75 14.03
C GLU A 508 -25.14 -3.61 13.78
N PHE A 509 -24.45 -4.74 13.56
CA PHE A 509 -22.99 -4.73 13.32
C PHE A 509 -22.56 -3.94 12.10
N ARG A 510 -23.44 -3.81 11.10
CA ARG A 510 -23.21 -2.97 9.93
C ARG A 510 -23.14 -1.48 10.26
N ASP A 511 -23.75 -1.07 11.37
CA ASP A 511 -23.81 0.33 11.82
C ASP A 511 -22.66 0.68 12.77
N VAL A 512 -21.93 -0.32 13.29
CA VAL A 512 -20.77 -0.09 14.17
C VAL A 512 -19.70 0.69 13.41
N SER A 513 -19.34 1.86 13.94
CA SER A 513 -18.24 2.65 13.42
C SER A 513 -16.98 2.49 14.27
N PHE A 514 -15.86 2.18 13.61
CA PHE A 514 -14.56 2.12 14.27
C PHE A 514 -13.88 3.48 14.29
N SER A 515 -14.29 4.44 13.46
CA SER A 515 -13.73 5.80 13.41
C SER A 515 -14.32 6.75 14.44
N GLN A 516 -15.01 6.23 15.45
CA GLN A 516 -15.50 7.05 16.56
C GLN A 516 -14.37 7.44 17.53
N MET A 517 -14.52 8.57 18.20
CA MET A 517 -13.59 9.00 19.25
C MET A 517 -13.66 8.07 20.47
N VAL A 518 -12.51 7.58 20.93
CA VAL A 518 -12.41 6.73 22.12
C VAL A 518 -11.88 7.56 23.29
N PRO A 519 -12.59 7.61 24.44
CA PRO A 519 -12.06 8.26 25.63
C PRO A 519 -10.70 7.68 26.03
N VAL A 520 -9.74 8.56 26.38
CA VAL A 520 -8.37 8.14 26.74
C VAL A 520 -8.38 7.12 27.88
N LEU A 521 -9.29 7.27 28.84
CA LEU A 521 -9.43 6.33 29.97
C LEU A 521 -9.89 4.95 29.50
N ASP A 522 -10.89 4.87 28.62
CA ASP A 522 -11.40 3.60 28.08
C ASP A 522 -10.33 2.89 27.23
N PHE A 523 -9.55 3.67 26.48
CA PHE A 523 -8.40 3.15 25.73
C PHE A 523 -7.37 2.50 26.66
N PHE A 524 -7.00 3.14 27.77
CA PHE A 524 -6.09 2.55 28.76
C PHE A 524 -6.69 1.36 29.51
N HIS A 525 -7.97 1.42 29.87
CA HIS A 525 -8.69 0.31 30.49
C HIS A 525 -8.65 -0.95 29.63
N THR A 526 -8.71 -0.78 28.31
CA THR A 526 -8.67 -1.91 27.37
C THR A 526 -7.24 -2.35 27.07
N LEU A 527 -6.30 -1.40 26.89
CA LEU A 527 -4.90 -1.70 26.56
C LEU A 527 -4.18 -2.44 27.69
N ILE A 528 -4.40 -2.00 28.93
CA ILE A 528 -3.64 -2.42 30.12
C ILE A 528 -4.42 -3.49 30.88
N ALA A 529 -3.72 -4.45 31.47
CA ALA A 529 -4.38 -5.44 32.32
C ALA A 529 -5.15 -4.75 33.47
N GLU A 530 -6.34 -5.27 33.77
CA GLU A 530 -7.28 -4.68 34.74
C GLU A 530 -6.63 -4.44 36.11
N GLU A 531 -5.75 -5.35 36.56
CA GLU A 531 -5.01 -5.26 37.82
C GLU A 531 -4.02 -4.08 37.90
N HIS A 532 -3.76 -3.39 36.80
CA HIS A 532 -2.77 -2.30 36.73
C HIS A 532 -3.34 -0.96 36.27
N VAL A 533 -4.57 -0.92 35.75
CA VAL A 533 -5.16 0.31 35.19
C VAL A 533 -5.29 1.42 36.25
N ASP A 534 -5.65 1.07 37.49
CA ASP A 534 -5.80 2.06 38.56
C ASP A 534 -4.47 2.78 38.88
N LYS A 535 -3.33 2.10 38.72
CA LYS A 535 -2.01 2.73 38.89
C LYS A 535 -1.79 3.82 37.85
N ILE A 536 -2.25 3.61 36.62
CA ILE A 536 -2.17 4.60 35.53
C ILE A 536 -3.13 5.77 35.78
N TYR A 537 -4.35 5.48 36.21
CA TYR A 537 -5.34 6.52 36.55
C TYR A 537 -4.86 7.45 37.66
N GLN A 538 -4.14 6.92 38.65
CA GLN A 538 -3.57 7.68 39.76
C GLN A 538 -2.20 8.29 39.45
N ALA A 539 -1.65 8.08 38.26
CA ALA A 539 -0.36 8.64 37.87
C ALA A 539 -0.38 10.16 37.97
N GLN A 540 0.68 10.74 38.53
CA GLN A 540 0.90 12.18 38.61
C GLN A 540 2.03 12.60 37.66
N PRO A 541 2.11 13.88 37.28
CA PRO A 541 3.17 14.31 36.36
C PRO A 541 4.56 14.17 37.00
N ALA A 542 5.50 13.62 36.22
CA ALA A 542 6.87 13.34 36.68
C ALA A 542 7.74 14.60 36.77
N ASN A 543 7.44 15.61 35.95
CA ASN A 543 8.28 16.80 35.77
C ASN A 543 7.74 18.07 36.49
N THR A 544 6.50 18.05 36.96
CA THR A 544 5.82 19.16 37.67
C THR A 544 4.92 18.60 38.77
N THR A 545 4.37 19.44 39.64
CA THR A 545 3.22 19.07 40.48
C THR A 545 1.94 19.16 39.65
N GLY A 546 0.95 18.30 39.92
CA GLY A 546 -0.32 18.29 39.18
C GLY A 546 -1.28 17.21 39.65
N LYS A 547 -2.48 17.20 39.05
CA LYS A 547 -3.57 16.27 39.35
C LYS A 547 -3.33 14.88 38.74
N PRO A 548 -4.02 13.83 39.24
CA PRO A 548 -3.98 12.51 38.63
C PRO A 548 -4.41 12.49 37.15
N LEU A 549 -3.87 11.54 36.38
CA LEU A 549 -4.18 11.35 34.96
C LEU A 549 -5.69 11.24 34.72
N LYS A 550 -6.40 10.49 35.56
CA LYS A 550 -7.86 10.30 35.46
C LYS A 550 -8.64 11.61 35.47
N GLU A 551 -8.22 12.57 36.30
CA GLU A 551 -8.89 13.87 36.37
C GLU A 551 -8.54 14.75 35.16
N VAL A 552 -7.27 14.75 34.75
CA VAL A 552 -6.78 15.62 33.69
C VAL A 552 -7.27 15.20 32.30
N PHE A 553 -7.42 13.90 32.07
CA PHE A 553 -7.86 13.31 30.80
C PHE A 553 -9.33 12.84 30.83
N ALA A 554 -10.13 13.30 31.80
CA ALA A 554 -11.54 12.90 31.93
C ALA A 554 -12.37 13.19 30.67
N ASN A 555 -12.10 14.32 30.00
CA ASN A 555 -12.75 14.75 28.76
C ASN A 555 -11.78 14.73 27.56
N ALA A 556 -10.89 13.74 27.52
CA ALA A 556 -9.90 13.62 26.45
C ALA A 556 -10.15 12.36 25.59
N TYR A 557 -9.88 12.48 24.29
CA TYR A 557 -10.21 11.44 23.31
C TYR A 557 -9.03 11.16 22.39
N VAL A 558 -8.82 9.88 22.07
CA VAL A 558 -8.01 9.46 20.93
C VAL A 558 -8.92 9.24 19.72
N HIS A 559 -8.40 9.50 18.53
CA HIS A 559 -9.11 9.25 17.26
C HIS A 559 -8.12 8.72 16.23
N PHE A 560 -8.12 7.39 16.03
CA PHE A 560 -7.31 6.75 14.99
C PHE A 560 -7.88 5.39 14.57
N THR A 561 -7.86 5.09 13.27
CA THR A 561 -8.21 3.75 12.75
C THR A 561 -7.05 3.05 12.05
N GLN A 562 -5.97 3.79 11.80
CA GLN A 562 -4.79 3.35 11.06
C GLN A 562 -3.49 3.99 11.59
N PHE A 563 -2.36 3.34 11.31
CA PHE A 563 -1.01 3.86 11.52
C PHE A 563 -0.34 4.26 10.21
N VAL A 564 0.31 5.42 10.18
CA VAL A 564 1.03 5.93 9.00
C VAL A 564 2.47 6.29 9.32
N LYS A 565 3.36 6.13 8.33
CA LYS A 565 4.79 6.43 8.49
C LYS A 565 5.03 7.93 8.48
N ALA A 566 5.78 8.41 9.47
CA ALA A 566 6.35 9.74 9.44
C ALA A 566 7.42 9.84 8.34
N GLY A 567 7.44 10.94 7.59
CA GLY A 567 8.53 11.21 6.63
C GLY A 567 9.80 11.70 7.32
N ASP A 568 9.63 12.59 8.30
CA ASP A 568 10.70 13.16 9.12
C ASP A 568 10.12 13.71 10.45
N ASN A 569 10.91 14.50 11.19
CA ASN A 569 10.51 15.09 12.45
C ASN A 569 9.53 16.28 12.33
N SER A 570 9.12 16.71 11.13
CA SER A 570 8.10 17.76 10.95
C SER A 570 6.74 17.37 11.53
N VAL A 571 6.48 16.07 11.66
CA VAL A 571 5.26 15.53 12.30
C VAL A 571 5.24 15.67 13.83
N MET A 572 6.35 16.08 14.45
CA MET A 572 6.47 16.24 15.90
C MET A 572 6.02 17.64 16.37
N THR A 573 4.84 18.05 15.95
CA THR A 573 4.23 19.34 16.31
C THR A 573 2.76 19.15 16.70
N ASP A 574 2.23 20.07 17.51
CA ASP A 574 0.81 20.10 17.85
C ASP A 574 -0.10 20.40 16.64
N GLU A 575 0.39 21.16 15.65
CA GLU A 575 -0.26 21.33 14.36
C GLU A 575 -0.39 20.01 13.59
N ALA A 576 0.70 19.24 13.47
CA ALA A 576 0.64 17.92 12.87
C ALA A 576 -0.31 17.00 13.66
N ALA A 577 -0.27 17.03 14.99
CA ALA A 577 -1.18 16.24 15.82
C ALA A 577 -2.65 16.60 15.56
N TYR A 578 -2.99 17.88 15.37
CA TYR A 578 -4.33 18.30 14.95
C TYR A 578 -4.71 17.69 13.59
N LEU A 579 -3.84 17.83 12.58
CA LEU A 579 -4.10 17.31 11.24
C LEU A 579 -4.27 15.78 11.25
N PHE A 580 -3.40 15.04 11.93
CA PHE A 580 -3.51 13.59 12.04
C PHE A 580 -4.72 13.14 12.87
N PHE A 581 -5.10 13.90 13.91
CA PHE A 581 -6.34 13.68 14.65
C PHE A 581 -7.55 13.88 13.74
N THR A 582 -7.62 14.96 12.96
CA THR A 582 -8.72 15.18 12.00
C THR A 582 -8.80 14.11 10.93
N ARG A 583 -7.65 13.54 10.54
CA ARG A 583 -7.56 12.44 9.58
C ARG A 583 -7.82 11.06 10.19
N GLY A 584 -8.03 10.95 11.51
CA GLY A 584 -8.26 9.67 12.19
C GLY A 584 -7.05 8.73 12.10
N THR A 585 -5.84 9.26 12.36
CA THR A 585 -4.60 8.53 12.11
C THR A 585 -3.60 8.66 13.26
N ALA A 586 -2.99 7.53 13.65
CA ALA A 586 -1.82 7.47 14.51
C ALA A 586 -0.53 7.39 13.68
N ILE A 587 0.58 7.81 14.26
CA ILE A 587 1.85 7.97 13.54
C ILE A 587 2.83 6.92 14.05
N GLN A 588 3.55 6.29 13.14
CA GLN A 588 4.75 5.52 13.45
C GLN A 588 5.99 6.27 12.98
N GLY A 589 7.01 6.32 13.83
CA GLY A 589 8.27 6.95 13.56
C GLY A 589 9.06 6.21 12.49
N TYR A 590 9.79 6.96 11.68
CA TYR A 590 10.75 6.43 10.73
C TYR A 590 12.02 7.30 10.75
N GLY A 591 13.19 6.66 10.65
CA GLY A 591 14.47 7.36 10.48
C GLY A 591 14.84 8.34 11.60
N THR A 592 14.60 9.64 11.37
CA THR A 592 15.14 10.78 12.14
C THR A 592 14.41 11.08 13.45
N MET A 593 13.28 10.42 13.72
CA MET A 593 12.54 10.53 14.99
C MET A 593 13.26 9.77 16.11
N ARG A 594 14.20 10.45 16.78
CA ARG A 594 14.95 9.89 17.91
C ARG A 594 14.08 9.73 19.16
N GLY A 595 13.91 8.49 19.61
CA GLY A 595 13.36 8.20 20.94
C GLY A 595 11.84 8.18 21.04
N VAL A 596 11.12 8.32 19.93
CA VAL A 596 9.66 8.13 19.84
C VAL A 596 9.37 7.29 18.61
N ASP A 597 8.76 6.13 18.82
CA ASP A 597 8.45 5.16 17.78
C ASP A 597 6.98 5.24 17.35
N LEU A 598 6.05 5.64 18.23
CA LEU A 598 4.65 5.90 17.88
C LEU A 598 4.12 7.18 18.52
N ILE A 599 3.15 7.82 17.86
CA ILE A 599 2.41 8.99 18.37
C ILE A 599 0.92 8.74 18.15
N ILE A 600 0.13 8.85 19.21
CA ILE A 600 -1.34 8.82 19.14
C ILE A 600 -1.85 10.21 19.55
N PRO A 601 -2.38 11.01 18.61
CA PRO A 601 -2.95 12.32 18.93
C PRO A 601 -4.11 12.22 19.92
N ILE A 602 -4.21 13.20 20.82
CA ILE A 602 -5.28 13.33 21.80
C ILE A 602 -5.88 14.72 21.68
N TRP A 603 -7.21 14.77 21.57
CA TRP A 603 -7.97 16.00 21.76
C TRP A 603 -8.43 16.11 23.21
N ILE A 604 -8.02 17.19 23.90
CA ILE A 604 -8.58 17.55 25.20
C ILE A 604 -9.77 18.47 24.93
N ARG A 605 -10.99 17.93 25.07
CA ARG A 605 -12.21 18.63 24.72
C ARG A 605 -12.48 19.77 25.70
N GLY A 606 -12.50 20.99 25.16
CA GLY A 606 -13.03 22.18 25.82
C GLY A 606 -14.39 22.58 25.23
N ASP A 607 -14.70 23.87 25.26
CA ASP A 607 -15.95 24.42 24.74
C ASP A 607 -15.96 24.57 23.20
N GLY A 608 -14.79 24.54 22.58
CA GLY A 608 -14.61 24.69 21.13
C GLY A 608 -14.45 23.37 20.37
N ASN A 609 -14.42 23.48 19.04
CA ASN A 609 -14.03 22.41 18.15
C ASN A 609 -12.54 22.06 18.29
N PRO A 610 -12.10 20.88 17.83
CA PRO A 610 -10.68 20.54 17.73
C PRO A 610 -9.86 21.59 16.98
N ASP A 611 -8.73 21.97 17.56
CA ASP A 611 -7.70 22.85 17.00
C ASP A 611 -6.31 22.46 17.54
N ARG A 612 -5.20 23.01 17.03
CA ARG A 612 -3.87 22.63 17.51
C ARG A 612 -3.63 22.99 18.99
N TRP A 613 -4.34 23.97 19.52
CA TRP A 613 -4.19 24.44 20.90
C TRP A 613 -4.86 23.51 21.92
N SER A 614 -5.82 22.71 21.49
CA SER A 614 -6.49 21.66 22.28
C SER A 614 -5.86 20.28 22.08
N MET A 615 -4.82 20.16 21.25
CA MET A 615 -4.10 18.90 21.00
C MET A 615 -2.97 18.63 21.99
N THR A 616 -2.85 17.34 22.31
CA THR A 616 -1.69 16.71 22.92
C THR A 616 -1.51 15.32 22.30
N ALA A 617 -0.66 14.45 22.87
CA ALA A 617 -0.49 13.09 22.37
C ALA A 617 0.00 12.11 23.44
N ILE A 618 -0.15 10.83 23.09
CA ILE A 618 0.58 9.71 23.69
C ILE A 618 1.83 9.46 22.83
N PHE A 619 3.02 9.58 23.43
CA PHE A 619 4.29 9.28 22.77
C PHE A 619 4.82 7.95 23.26
N ILE A 620 5.02 7.00 22.36
CA ILE A 620 5.40 5.63 22.70
C ILE A 620 6.81 5.36 22.20
N GLN A 621 7.67 4.84 23.07
CA GLN A 621 8.94 4.23 22.68
C GLN A 621 8.87 2.73 22.90
N VAL A 622 9.26 1.97 21.89
CA VAL A 622 9.22 0.51 21.88
C VAL A 622 10.63 -0.04 22.04
N LYS A 623 10.80 -0.99 22.95
CA LYS A 623 12.06 -1.71 23.16
C LYS A 623 11.84 -3.20 23.13
N ASN A 624 12.38 -3.84 22.11
CA ASN A 624 12.43 -5.29 21.99
C ASN A 624 13.82 -5.83 22.38
N ARG A 625 14.27 -5.57 23.61
CA ARG A 625 15.57 -6.03 24.12
C ARG A 625 15.41 -6.68 25.49
N LYS A 626 16.27 -7.65 25.79
CA LYS A 626 16.31 -8.37 27.08
C LYS A 626 16.92 -7.53 28.22
N ALA A 627 17.66 -6.48 27.89
CA ALA A 627 18.28 -5.59 28.88
C ALA A 627 17.39 -4.37 29.15
N LYS A 628 17.30 -3.95 30.42
CA LYS A 628 16.60 -2.73 30.79
C LYS A 628 17.38 -1.52 30.28
N GLU A 629 16.74 -0.72 29.44
CA GLU A 629 17.26 0.57 29.00
C GLU A 629 16.50 1.71 29.71
N THR A 630 17.25 2.73 30.12
CA THR A 630 16.68 3.98 30.60
C THR A 630 16.05 4.70 29.42
N ILE A 631 14.73 4.88 29.49
CA ILE A 631 13.94 5.58 28.50
C ILE A 631 13.55 6.91 29.13
N GLN A 632 13.93 8.01 28.48
CA GLN A 632 13.41 9.34 28.79
C GLN A 632 12.89 9.94 27.50
N ILE A 633 11.57 10.15 27.46
CA ILE A 633 10.90 10.86 26.37
C ILE A 633 10.61 12.27 26.86
N ASP A 634 11.30 13.28 26.32
CA ASP A 634 11.05 14.68 26.64
C ASP A 634 10.73 15.48 25.38
N VAL A 635 9.50 15.32 24.89
CA VAL A 635 9.09 15.99 23.63
C VAL A 635 9.12 17.51 23.69
N GLN A 636 8.99 18.09 24.88
CA GLN A 636 9.13 19.53 25.04
C GLN A 636 10.58 19.96 24.79
N LYS A 637 11.54 19.23 25.35
CA LYS A 637 12.97 19.52 25.20
C LYS A 637 13.51 19.12 23.81
N ASP A 638 13.14 17.92 23.36
CA ASP A 638 13.75 17.26 22.20
C ASP A 638 13.12 17.71 20.88
N TYR A 639 11.83 18.08 20.89
CA TYR A 639 11.07 18.40 19.69
C TYR A 639 10.37 19.75 19.69
N LYS A 640 10.22 20.41 20.85
CA LYS A 640 9.40 21.63 20.99
C LYS A 640 7.98 21.43 20.45
N PHE A 641 7.40 20.26 20.72
CA PHE A 641 6.11 19.82 20.17
C PHE A 641 4.98 20.85 20.35
N PHE A 642 4.92 21.51 21.52
CA PHE A 642 3.88 22.46 21.86
C PHE A 642 4.24 23.88 21.43
N THR A 643 3.37 24.50 20.64
CA THR A 643 3.41 25.93 20.35
C THR A 643 2.62 26.74 21.40
N GLY A 644 2.75 28.07 21.41
CA GLY A 644 1.95 28.95 22.27
C GLY A 644 2.30 28.88 23.76
N ASP A 645 1.52 29.60 24.57
CA ASP A 645 1.89 29.93 25.96
C ASP A 645 1.17 29.10 27.04
N HIS A 646 0.25 28.22 26.63
CA HIS A 646 -0.59 27.42 27.51
C HIS A 646 0.06 26.08 27.87
N LYS A 647 0.01 25.72 29.16
CA LYS A 647 0.47 24.41 29.63
C LYS A 647 -0.52 23.33 29.21
N ARG A 648 -0.01 22.32 28.51
CA ARG A 648 -0.80 21.17 28.04
C ARG A 648 -0.18 19.87 28.53
N PRO A 649 -0.96 18.98 29.18
CA PRO A 649 -0.45 17.71 29.69
C PRO A 649 -0.23 16.73 28.54
N TYR A 650 0.73 15.81 28.68
CA TYR A 650 0.98 14.75 27.68
C TYR A 650 1.42 13.45 28.35
N ILE A 651 1.28 12.36 27.61
CA ILE A 651 1.54 11.01 28.09
C ILE A 651 2.73 10.43 27.34
N THR A 652 3.63 9.76 28.06
CA THR A 652 4.74 9.02 27.47
C THR A 652 4.69 7.57 27.94
N ILE A 653 4.78 6.62 27.01
CA ILE A 653 4.77 5.19 27.30
C ILE A 653 6.08 4.56 26.82
N ALA A 654 6.72 3.82 27.71
CA ALA A 654 7.83 2.95 27.37
C ALA A 654 7.34 1.49 27.32
N MET A 655 7.16 0.94 26.11
CA MET A 655 6.79 -0.46 25.90
C MET A 655 8.05 -1.33 25.80
N ARG A 656 8.45 -1.98 26.91
CA ARG A 656 9.62 -2.87 26.98
C ARG A 656 9.24 -4.33 26.71
N LEU A 657 8.84 -4.59 25.47
CA LEU A 657 8.28 -5.87 25.02
C LEU A 657 9.25 -7.07 25.14
N GLY A 658 10.56 -6.82 25.02
CA GLY A 658 11.58 -7.88 25.02
C GLY A 658 12.03 -8.40 26.40
N LEU A 659 11.50 -7.84 27.50
CA LEU A 659 11.81 -8.30 28.85
C LEU A 659 10.99 -9.56 29.19
N THR A 660 11.66 -10.66 29.53
CA THR A 660 10.99 -11.95 29.86
C THR A 660 10.77 -12.14 31.35
N ASP A 661 9.68 -12.84 31.73
CA ASP A 661 9.32 -13.21 33.11
C ASP A 661 10.48 -13.77 33.96
N LYS A 662 11.40 -14.52 33.35
CA LYS A 662 12.51 -15.17 34.08
C LYS A 662 13.62 -14.21 34.52
N THR A 663 13.72 -13.04 33.90
CA THR A 663 14.64 -11.96 34.28
C THR A 663 14.00 -10.94 35.23
N THR A 664 12.70 -11.08 35.52
CA THR A 664 11.85 -10.00 36.07
C THR A 664 11.17 -10.32 37.39
N ASN A 665 11.58 -11.36 38.13
CA ASN A 665 11.04 -11.57 39.49
C ASN A 665 11.22 -10.35 40.43
N GLU A 666 12.01 -9.34 40.04
CA GLU A 666 12.23 -8.09 40.77
C GLU A 666 11.58 -6.83 40.12
N LEU A 667 11.10 -6.88 38.88
CA LEU A 667 10.58 -5.68 38.17
C LEU A 667 9.05 -5.68 38.12
N PRO A 668 8.38 -4.59 38.53
CA PRO A 668 6.93 -4.41 38.33
C PRO A 668 6.54 -4.51 36.85
N VAL A 669 5.43 -5.18 36.57
CA VAL A 669 4.89 -5.33 35.20
C VAL A 669 4.49 -3.98 34.61
N VAL A 670 3.83 -3.13 35.40
CA VAL A 670 3.49 -1.74 35.05
C VAL A 670 3.99 -0.80 36.14
N GLU A 671 4.73 0.23 35.73
CA GLU A 671 5.26 1.31 36.58
C GLU A 671 4.77 2.67 36.08
N VAL A 672 4.59 3.60 37.01
CA VAL A 672 4.39 5.03 36.73
C VAL A 672 5.44 5.83 37.49
N SER A 673 5.94 6.92 36.90
CA SER A 673 6.97 7.72 37.58
C SER A 673 6.43 8.33 38.88
N PRO A 674 7.26 8.39 39.95
CA PRO A 674 6.84 8.99 41.20
C PRO A 674 6.55 10.48 41.03
N PRO A 675 5.61 11.04 41.81
CA PRO A 675 5.33 12.46 41.78
C PRO A 675 6.57 13.27 42.16
N ARG A 676 6.75 14.42 41.51
CA ARG A 676 7.88 15.31 41.80
C ARG A 676 7.81 15.80 43.25
N SER A 677 8.91 15.64 43.99
CA SER A 677 9.05 16.16 45.36
C SER A 677 9.15 17.70 45.37
N GLU A 678 8.40 18.37 46.25
CA GLU A 678 8.30 19.84 46.34
C GLU A 678 9.64 20.57 46.58
N GLY A 679 10.69 19.87 47.02
CA GLY A 679 11.99 20.47 47.39
C GLY A 679 13.00 20.72 46.25
N ARG A 680 12.78 20.25 45.02
CA ARG A 680 13.74 20.46 43.90
C ARG A 680 13.44 21.74 43.12
N LYS A 681 14.28 22.78 43.28
CA LYS A 681 14.21 24.07 42.56
C LYS A 681 13.89 23.86 41.07
N VAL A 682 12.69 24.25 40.65
CA VAL A 682 12.35 24.38 39.22
C VAL A 682 13.11 25.61 38.71
N ASN A 683 13.77 25.47 37.57
CA ASN A 683 14.28 26.65 36.88
C ASN A 683 13.06 27.46 36.40
N GLN A 684 12.64 28.46 37.17
CA GLN A 684 11.37 29.21 36.99
C GLN A 684 11.23 29.87 35.60
N LYS A 685 12.30 29.90 34.79
CA LYS A 685 12.30 30.42 33.42
C LYS A 685 11.62 29.51 32.38
N MET A 686 11.44 28.21 32.61
CA MET A 686 10.75 27.31 31.64
C MET A 686 9.33 26.98 32.09
N LYS A 687 8.33 27.31 31.25
CA LYS A 687 6.96 26.80 31.38
C LYS A 687 6.96 25.30 31.03
N LEU A 688 6.93 24.44 32.03
CA LEU A 688 6.89 22.98 31.82
C LEU A 688 5.46 22.50 31.52
N HIS A 689 5.34 21.63 30.52
CA HIS A 689 4.14 20.87 30.18
C HIS A 689 4.06 19.63 31.09
N PRO A 690 2.95 19.34 31.79
CA PRO A 690 2.85 18.17 32.67
C PRO A 690 3.04 16.84 31.91
N ARG A 691 4.06 16.07 32.27
CA ARG A 691 4.38 14.77 31.63
C ARG A 691 3.97 13.60 32.51
N TYR A 692 3.07 12.75 32.04
CA TYR A 692 2.68 11.50 32.69
C TYR A 692 3.48 10.34 32.08
N GLU A 693 4.38 9.74 32.86
CA GLU A 693 5.29 8.69 32.39
C GLU A 693 4.81 7.31 32.84
N ILE A 694 4.63 6.41 31.88
CA ILE A 694 4.18 5.03 32.07
C ILE A 694 5.25 4.09 31.49
N PHE A 695 5.60 3.04 32.23
CA PHE A 695 6.49 1.98 31.76
C PHE A 695 5.75 0.64 31.83
N ILE A 696 5.80 -0.12 30.74
CA ILE A 696 5.18 -1.43 30.63
C ILE A 696 6.28 -2.43 30.30
N ASN A 697 6.49 -3.40 31.19
CA ASN A 697 7.56 -4.39 31.10
C ASN A 697 6.96 -5.75 30.68
N GLY A 698 7.52 -6.34 29.62
CA GLY A 698 7.05 -7.61 29.06
C GLY A 698 5.97 -7.44 27.99
N CYS A 699 5.49 -8.57 27.47
CA CYS A 699 4.47 -8.65 26.43
C CYS A 699 3.57 -9.87 26.66
N SER A 700 2.73 -9.80 27.69
CA SER A 700 1.84 -10.88 28.11
C SER A 700 0.49 -10.33 28.58
N ASN A 701 -0.45 -11.23 28.88
CA ASN A 701 -1.79 -10.88 29.37
C ASN A 701 -1.77 -10.30 30.80
N GLU A 702 -0.68 -10.46 31.55
CA GLU A 702 -0.47 -9.74 32.83
C GLU A 702 -0.17 -8.25 32.62
N ALA A 703 0.46 -7.89 31.49
CA ALA A 703 0.76 -6.50 31.17
C ALA A 703 -0.37 -5.83 30.36
N TYR A 704 -0.92 -6.55 29.38
CA TYR A 704 -1.84 -6.01 28.38
C TYR A 704 -3.19 -6.73 28.39
N GLY A 705 -4.28 -5.98 28.56
CA GLY A 705 -5.65 -6.50 28.57
C GLY A 705 -6.11 -7.04 27.21
N VAL A 706 -5.43 -6.66 26.13
CA VAL A 706 -5.69 -7.12 24.75
C VAL A 706 -5.00 -8.42 24.36
N ILE A 707 -4.16 -8.98 25.23
CA ILE A 707 -3.49 -10.26 24.99
C ILE A 707 -4.30 -11.38 25.66
N SER A 708 -4.54 -12.47 24.94
CA SER A 708 -5.11 -13.69 25.52
C SER A 708 -4.03 -14.55 26.19
N GLY A 709 -4.42 -15.50 27.04
CA GLY A 709 -3.48 -16.34 27.81
C GLY A 709 -2.52 -17.23 27.01
N ALA A 710 -2.58 -17.21 25.67
CA ALA A 710 -1.66 -17.94 24.79
C ALA A 710 -0.28 -17.24 24.71
N ARG A 711 0.52 -17.35 25.78
CA ARG A 711 1.86 -16.72 25.93
C ARG A 711 2.85 -17.01 24.78
N ASN A 712 2.64 -18.06 23.99
CA ASN A 712 3.63 -18.52 23.00
C ASN A 712 3.69 -17.65 21.74
N THR A 713 2.58 -17.06 21.29
CA THR A 713 2.53 -16.36 19.99
C THR A 713 3.32 -15.05 20.01
N TYR A 714 3.08 -14.18 21.00
CA TYR A 714 3.81 -12.91 21.12
C TYR A 714 5.31 -13.10 21.40
N SER A 715 5.67 -14.14 22.16
CA SER A 715 7.07 -14.50 22.37
C SER A 715 7.75 -14.89 21.05
N SER A 716 7.08 -15.68 20.21
CA SER A 716 7.56 -15.99 18.85
C SER A 716 7.69 -14.72 18.00
N LEU A 717 6.68 -13.85 18.02
CA LEU A 717 6.68 -12.57 17.30
C LEU A 717 7.81 -11.64 17.72
N LEU A 718 8.25 -11.66 18.97
CA LEU A 718 9.30 -10.76 19.47
C LEU A 718 10.70 -11.38 19.45
N THR A 719 10.83 -12.67 19.16
CA THR A 719 12.13 -13.35 19.12
C THR A 719 12.99 -12.79 17.99
N ASP A 720 14.16 -12.26 18.36
CA ASP A 720 15.19 -11.83 17.42
C ASP A 720 15.81 -13.05 16.74
N LYS A 721 15.63 -13.14 15.42
CA LYS A 721 16.01 -14.29 14.59
C LYS A 721 17.20 -13.86 13.73
N ASP A 722 18.41 -14.33 14.07
CA ASP A 722 19.61 -14.05 13.28
C ASP A 722 19.58 -14.75 11.90
N ILE A 723 20.55 -14.46 11.03
CA ILE A 723 20.63 -15.06 9.68
C ILE A 723 20.68 -16.60 9.69
N LEU A 724 21.05 -17.22 10.81
CA LEU A 724 21.12 -18.67 10.98
C LEU A 724 19.89 -19.26 11.67
N SER A 725 18.92 -18.44 12.08
CA SER A 725 17.67 -18.89 12.71
C SER A 725 16.82 -19.80 11.82
N GLU A 726 16.98 -19.67 10.50
CA GLU A 726 16.31 -20.49 9.49
C GLU A 726 17.21 -21.60 8.93
N HIS A 727 18.39 -21.81 9.52
CA HIS A 727 19.30 -22.84 9.05
C HIS A 727 18.62 -24.21 9.19
N PRO A 728 18.42 -24.95 8.09
CA PRO A 728 17.52 -26.10 8.07
C PRO A 728 18.05 -27.30 8.87
N ARG A 729 19.34 -27.30 9.24
CA ARG A 729 19.98 -28.37 10.00
C ARG A 729 20.39 -27.87 11.38
N ALA A 730 19.96 -28.57 12.43
CA ALA A 730 20.30 -28.25 13.81
C ALA A 730 21.65 -28.85 14.26
N GLY A 731 21.99 -28.68 15.53
CA GLY A 731 23.12 -29.34 16.20
C GLY A 731 24.47 -29.08 15.53
N GLY A 732 25.23 -30.16 15.27
CA GLY A 732 26.58 -30.12 14.72
C GLY A 732 26.71 -29.39 13.38
N PHE A 733 25.68 -29.40 12.53
CA PHE A 733 25.67 -28.67 11.26
C PHE A 733 25.59 -27.15 11.47
N LEU A 734 24.71 -26.70 12.37
CA LEU A 734 24.61 -25.28 12.72
C LEU A 734 25.90 -24.80 13.38
N ALA A 735 26.53 -25.64 14.22
CA ALA A 735 27.84 -25.36 14.79
C ALA A 735 28.93 -25.23 13.71
N ALA A 736 28.91 -26.07 12.67
CA ALA A 736 29.82 -25.97 11.53
C ALA A 736 29.66 -24.65 10.76
N VAL A 737 28.42 -24.20 10.51
CA VAL A 737 28.18 -22.90 9.87
C VAL A 737 28.62 -21.74 10.76
N LYS A 738 28.39 -21.80 12.08
CA LYS A 738 28.90 -20.78 13.01
C LYS A 738 30.43 -20.69 13.00
N ARG A 739 31.15 -21.81 12.77
CA ARG A 739 32.62 -21.80 12.60
C ARG A 739 33.09 -21.06 11.34
N MET A 740 32.25 -20.93 10.31
CA MET A 740 32.52 -20.10 9.13
C MET A 740 32.47 -18.59 9.43
N LYS A 741 32.13 -18.19 10.67
CA LYS A 741 32.05 -16.80 11.15
C LYS A 741 31.14 -15.91 10.28
N PRO A 742 29.88 -16.31 9.99
CA PRO A 742 28.91 -15.44 9.32
C PRO A 742 28.64 -14.15 10.11
N PHE A 743 28.89 -14.20 11.43
CA PHE A 743 29.00 -13.04 12.31
C PHE A 743 30.06 -13.32 13.39
N TRP A 744 30.56 -12.26 14.01
CA TRP A 744 31.59 -12.34 15.04
C TRP A 744 30.97 -12.28 16.45
N ARG A 745 31.28 -13.28 17.28
CA ARG A 745 30.99 -13.30 18.72
C ARG A 745 32.28 -13.57 19.50
N ILE A 746 32.24 -13.46 20.82
CA ILE A 746 33.39 -13.77 21.69
C ILE A 746 33.95 -15.18 21.41
N LYS A 747 33.08 -16.16 21.12
CA LYS A 747 33.49 -17.53 20.75
C LYS A 747 34.13 -17.64 19.35
N SER A 748 33.99 -16.64 18.48
CA SER A 748 34.61 -16.62 17.14
C SER A 748 36.12 -16.37 17.17
N TYR A 749 36.67 -15.95 18.32
CA TYR A 749 38.10 -15.71 18.54
C TYR A 749 38.85 -16.91 19.09
N GLY A 750 38.32 -18.14 18.98
CA GLY A 750 38.97 -19.35 19.50
C GLY A 750 40.37 -19.64 18.94
N TRP A 751 40.78 -18.95 17.87
CA TRP A 751 42.11 -18.98 17.26
C TRP A 751 43.10 -17.98 17.87
N ALA A 752 42.67 -17.10 18.77
CA ALA A 752 43.49 -16.07 19.38
C ALA A 752 43.60 -16.25 20.90
N THR A 753 44.83 -16.31 21.41
CA THR A 753 45.10 -16.31 22.85
C THR A 753 45.50 -14.90 23.28
N MET A 754 44.73 -14.28 24.16
CA MET A 754 44.98 -12.92 24.66
C MET A 754 45.50 -12.94 26.10
N LYS A 755 46.40 -12.01 26.46
CA LYS A 755 46.88 -11.81 27.83
C LYS A 755 45.67 -11.52 28.75
N LYS A 756 45.58 -12.20 29.90
CA LYS A 756 44.43 -12.10 30.83
C LYS A 756 44.26 -10.72 31.50
N LYS A 757 45.30 -9.89 31.51
CA LYS A 757 45.31 -8.61 32.23
C LYS A 757 44.50 -7.55 31.46
N GLY A 758 43.40 -7.08 32.04
CA GLY A 758 42.57 -5.99 31.47
C GLY A 758 41.40 -6.44 30.57
N ARG A 759 40.97 -7.72 30.62
CA ARG A 759 39.73 -8.13 29.93
C ARG A 759 38.51 -7.45 30.57
N LEU A 760 37.70 -6.77 29.76
CA LEU A 760 36.34 -6.38 30.11
C LEU A 760 35.49 -7.65 30.18
N GLU A 761 35.15 -8.10 31.40
CA GLU A 761 34.17 -9.17 31.62
C GLU A 761 32.76 -8.63 31.38
N ASN A 762 32.32 -8.60 30.12
CA ASN A 762 30.90 -8.39 29.83
C ASN A 762 30.16 -9.72 29.99
N GLN A 763 29.49 -9.89 31.12
CA GLN A 763 28.52 -10.96 31.37
C GLN A 763 27.29 -10.77 30.46
N PHE A 764 27.29 -11.38 29.29
CA PHE A 764 26.05 -11.67 28.56
C PHE A 764 25.73 -13.15 28.73
N ILE A 765 24.70 -13.43 29.52
CA ILE A 765 24.15 -14.77 29.73
C ILE A 765 23.48 -15.22 28.41
N GLU A 766 24.13 -16.11 27.66
CA GLU A 766 23.45 -16.93 26.65
C GLU A 766 22.56 -17.93 27.39
N THR A 767 21.28 -17.62 27.58
CA THR A 767 20.30 -18.62 28.01
C THR A 767 19.92 -19.53 26.84
N GLY A 768 20.20 -20.83 26.99
CA GLY A 768 19.42 -21.90 26.38
C GLY A 768 20.12 -22.75 25.32
N GLN A 769 20.94 -23.71 25.74
CA GLN A 769 20.86 -25.14 25.37
C GLN A 769 22.03 -25.84 26.08
N SER A 770 21.79 -26.27 27.33
CA SER A 770 22.57 -27.32 27.97
C SER A 770 21.93 -28.65 27.57
N GLU A 771 22.43 -29.26 26.51
CA GLU A 771 22.31 -30.70 26.36
C GLU A 771 23.45 -31.30 27.20
N GLU A 772 23.12 -31.78 28.39
CA GLU A 772 23.96 -32.70 29.14
C GLU A 772 23.95 -34.04 28.38
N GLU A 773 24.96 -34.26 27.54
CA GLU A 773 25.28 -35.60 27.04
C GLU A 773 25.91 -36.41 28.20
N LYS A 774 25.09 -37.26 28.84
CA LYS A 774 25.59 -38.43 29.55
C LYS A 774 25.81 -39.53 28.54
N ASP A 775 27.05 -39.72 28.12
CA ASP A 775 27.48 -40.90 27.38
C ASP A 775 27.34 -42.14 28.27
N SER A 776 26.38 -43.00 27.95
CA SER A 776 26.40 -44.41 28.30
C SER A 776 26.55 -45.21 27.01
N LEU A 777 27.79 -45.41 26.58
CA LEU A 777 28.13 -46.31 25.48
C LEU A 777 28.11 -47.75 26.01
N VAL A 778 27.18 -48.54 25.47
CA VAL A 778 27.21 -50.00 25.50
C VAL A 778 28.20 -50.44 24.43
N GLU A 779 29.31 -51.04 24.86
CA GLU A 779 30.24 -51.77 23.99
C GLU A 779 29.58 -53.06 23.51
N SER A 780 29.61 -53.29 22.20
CA SER A 780 29.64 -54.64 21.62
C SER A 780 30.61 -54.63 20.44
N ASP A 781 31.79 -55.17 20.71
CA ASP A 781 32.71 -55.96 19.88
C ASP A 781 32.68 -55.82 18.36
N GLY A 782 33.89 -55.67 17.78
CA GLY A 782 34.12 -56.03 16.38
C GLY A 782 35.39 -55.48 15.74
N GLU A 783 36.54 -56.02 16.16
CA GLU A 783 37.69 -56.39 15.31
C GLU A 783 38.66 -55.36 14.67
N GLN A 784 39.95 -55.68 14.95
CA GLN A 784 41.14 -55.69 14.08
C GLN A 784 42.10 -54.48 14.01
N GLU A 785 43.16 -54.62 14.83
CA GLU A 785 44.60 -54.57 14.50
C GLU A 785 45.12 -53.74 13.32
N GLY A 786 46.21 -52.98 13.57
CA GLY A 786 47.16 -52.61 12.51
C GLY A 786 48.05 -51.40 12.77
N ASP A 787 49.15 -51.65 13.47
CA ASP A 787 50.44 -50.94 13.60
C ASP A 787 50.86 -49.79 12.64
N ASN A 788 51.70 -48.91 13.23
CA ASN A 788 52.79 -48.10 12.63
C ASN A 788 52.38 -46.97 11.65
N ASP A 789 53.07 -45.83 11.51
CA ASP A 789 54.46 -45.51 11.80
C ASP A 789 54.69 -43.98 11.92
N GLN A 790 55.85 -43.63 12.48
CA GLN A 790 56.43 -42.28 12.61
C GLN A 790 56.62 -41.56 11.27
N LEU A 791 56.62 -40.21 11.27
CA LEU A 791 57.73 -39.40 10.74
C LEU A 791 57.55 -37.89 10.94
N SER A 792 58.50 -37.34 11.69
CA SER A 792 58.91 -35.94 11.75
C SER A 792 59.36 -35.40 10.39
N THR A 793 59.20 -34.10 10.11
CA THR A 793 60.31 -33.12 10.10
C THR A 793 59.88 -31.74 9.60
N ASP A 794 60.20 -30.74 10.43
CA ASP A 794 60.83 -29.45 10.15
C ASP A 794 60.68 -28.75 8.79
N LEU A 795 60.36 -27.45 8.85
CA LEU A 795 61.09 -26.41 8.11
C LEU A 795 60.90 -25.01 8.72
N ASN A 796 61.84 -24.68 9.60
CA ASN A 796 62.60 -23.43 9.75
C ASN A 796 62.11 -22.09 9.12
N ARG A 797 62.16 -21.08 10.00
CA ARG A 797 62.77 -19.73 9.85
C ARG A 797 62.10 -18.69 8.94
N LEU A 798 61.70 -17.56 9.54
CA LEU A 798 62.51 -16.31 9.47
C LEU A 798 61.94 -15.21 10.38
N ARG A 799 62.84 -14.63 11.18
CA ARG A 799 62.69 -13.39 11.97
C ARG A 799 62.64 -12.18 11.03
N ILE A 800 61.95 -11.12 11.44
CA ILE A 800 62.26 -9.66 11.27
C ILE A 800 61.26 -8.92 12.20
N SER A 801 61.68 -8.54 13.40
CA SER A 801 62.16 -7.22 13.85
C SER A 801 61.06 -6.14 14.01
N SER A 802 60.89 -5.77 15.28
CA SER A 802 60.45 -4.50 15.87
C SER A 802 60.61 -3.22 15.02
N GLY A 803 59.65 -2.32 15.19
CA GLY A 803 59.78 -0.88 14.96
C GLY A 803 58.55 -0.13 15.45
N ASP A 804 58.71 0.67 16.50
CA ASP A 804 57.73 1.61 17.05
C ASP A 804 57.39 2.74 16.05
N GLN A 805 56.09 3.01 15.87
CA GLN A 805 55.44 4.32 16.07
C GLN A 805 53.92 4.21 15.91
#